data_AF-A0A352Z4X7-F1
#
_entry.id   AF-A0A352Z4X7-F1
#
_cell.length_a   1.000
_cell.length_b   1.000
_cell.length_c   1.000
_cell.angle_alpha   90.00
_cell.angle_beta   90.00
_cell.angle_gamma   90.00
#
_symmetry.space_group_name_H-M   'P 1'
#
loop_
_entity.id
_entity.type
_entity.pdbx_description
1 polymer ?
#
loop_
_entity_poly.entity_id
_entity_poly.type
_entity_poly.pdbx_seq_one_letter_code
_entity_poly.pdbx_strand_id
1 'polypeptide(L)'
;MTEFDKFYYDSKNDLYFEQGFQPVDYSDGSEDYLIEIFNNIDYSHSSPQELQKYIKDWPTRYHLSHLRTNLLEAMKDIFKKEWSVLELGAGTGVITSWLCKYFSNVCAIEGVIKRAKSLRLRTKNIQNLQVVVGNVSSIVPPQCYNLITLIGVLEYIPYYINGVEPGIAATNFLKRLKEYLADDGFIFIAIENKFGAKYFSGCTEDHNKKLFSGIMGYPERSPITFSKNELQSILQDAGFKRIKFYHLFPDYKMMKTICKDDPNLYRYVSGWIRGMFENYEHGREYYFHDALFIENLIKGNILEHFSNSFLVLCAKSDKVNLESPWLIKKFWNHEHTKDSFHHTIALFFENDKTFILREPLSGGQRDVNMENVEFHLTEKEDFMHGSPVIVEAYKSIFINDSYKSLVNILKEIMGDVISLYFLGQHDEEGYQLIDGKAVDYCFWNLIRNKSGTMVFIDRKWSFKKDITIDYIIFRNLYHLYNDIYPFVSEKTLSDFVFNIMQKLFTQYSSERHARNFAIESVFQNDITTLHYNLAYTSAQYNIKSNFTYIRELESKIQQKELALQNIYSSTGWRMLLKYYRIRDSIFPEGTARKSLMNSVIRLFRLLTELNIKKSISYLKTYGMRAFLRKLREKIAEGNLYDIWIAKNEPDNTELAYQKEKTFPVSPKISIVVPVYNTPKQFLIDMIESVINQTYPNWELCLADGMSKEPYVHEILNGYSKQDDRVKIKFLQNNKGIAGNSNEALSLATGDFVGFLDHDDLLPPFALYEIVKAINENPGVDFIYSDEDKVLEDGRVRFDPRFKPDWSPDTLRSHNYIAHFTVIRSDLLQKIGCFREGYDGSQDYDLILRAIEKADRILHIPKVLYHWRASGASAAGDPEAKPYAYEAAKKALKDHLDRNGIKGVISDGIFLGSYKVTYEIKDSPKVSILIPNKDHADDLSRCISSISSRSTYKNYEIIVIENGSNEKKTFQLYEKLKKMDQINVVNWNKKFNYSAVNNFGAQYAKGEILLFLNNDVEVINSDWMENLLQHAMRKEVGAVGAKLYYPDDKIQHAGIVIGMGGIAEHPHKYFHRKSQGYMKRLLFIQNVSAVTGACLMVRKEVFQEIGGFDEEFPLAFNDVDLCLRIRDKGYLVIFTPYVELYHHESKTRGYDDTLEKKLRFQREIDLFKIKWNKLLIEGDPYYNKNLTLNKTDSSIRI
;
A
#
# COMPACT_ATOMS: atom_id res chain seq x y z
N MET A 1 46.01 -11.45 39.91
CA MET A 1 46.28 -10.15 39.26
C MET A 1 47.50 -10.33 38.37
N THR A 2 47.32 -10.41 37.06
CA THR A 2 48.33 -10.34 35.96
C THR A 2 47.57 -10.69 34.68
N GLU A 3 47.77 -9.97 33.56
CA GLU A 3 47.13 -10.07 32.22
C GLU A 3 46.18 -8.94 31.79
N PHE A 4 45.74 -8.05 32.68
CA PHE A 4 45.07 -6.81 32.26
C PHE A 4 46.04 -5.80 31.58
N ASP A 5 47.33 -6.15 31.49
CA ASP A 5 48.42 -5.34 30.91
C ASP A 5 48.26 -5.06 29.40
N LYS A 6 47.30 -5.73 28.73
CA LYS A 6 46.86 -5.51 27.33
C LYS A 6 45.69 -4.53 27.19
N PHE A 7 45.20 -3.96 28.30
CA PHE A 7 44.08 -3.02 28.33
C PHE A 7 44.51 -1.71 29.01
N TYR A 8 43.74 -0.63 28.80
CA TYR A 8 43.81 0.58 29.62
C TYR A 8 42.43 0.94 30.16
N TYR A 9 42.37 1.61 31.32
CA TYR A 9 41.12 1.97 31.98
C TYR A 9 40.81 3.47 31.84
N ASP A 10 39.66 3.79 31.26
CA ASP A 10 39.08 5.13 31.18
C ASP A 10 38.20 5.39 32.40
N SER A 11 38.81 5.97 33.44
CA SER A 11 38.13 6.34 34.69
C SER A 11 37.07 7.43 34.54
N LYS A 12 36.95 8.09 33.37
CA LYS A 12 35.89 9.09 33.12
C LYS A 12 34.59 8.43 32.64
N ASN A 13 34.69 7.30 31.93
CA ASN A 13 33.53 6.58 31.40
C ASN A 13 33.28 5.22 32.08
N ASP A 14 34.17 4.78 32.99
CA ASP A 14 34.19 3.43 33.60
C ASP A 14 34.20 2.33 32.53
N LEU A 15 35.15 2.44 31.60
CA LEU A 15 35.35 1.50 30.50
C LEU A 15 36.81 1.04 30.45
N TYR A 16 37.04 -0.23 30.21
CA TYR A 16 38.35 -0.75 29.78
C TYR A 16 38.43 -0.71 28.26
N PHE A 17 39.62 -0.52 27.70
CA PHE A 17 39.87 -0.47 26.26
C PHE A 17 41.04 -1.40 25.90
N GLU A 18 40.86 -2.23 24.86
CA GLU A 18 41.90 -3.08 24.29
C GLU A 18 43.03 -2.23 23.66
N GLN A 19 44.30 -2.53 23.96
CA GLN A 19 45.42 -1.76 23.42
C GLN A 19 45.56 -1.96 21.91
N GLY A 20 45.74 -0.85 21.18
CA GLY A 20 45.80 -0.85 19.71
C GLY A 20 44.44 -0.97 19.01
N PHE A 21 43.34 -1.06 19.77
CA PHE A 21 41.99 -1.17 19.22
C PHE A 21 41.64 -0.03 18.26
N GLN A 22 41.12 -0.38 17.08
CA GLN A 22 40.52 0.55 16.12
C GLN A 22 39.00 0.50 16.27
N PRO A 23 38.32 1.61 16.59
CA PRO A 23 36.87 1.63 16.78
C PRO A 23 36.10 1.16 15.55
N VAL A 24 35.10 0.30 15.76
CA VAL A 24 34.13 -0.05 14.73
C VAL A 24 33.08 1.06 14.67
N ASP A 25 33.11 1.85 13.60
CA ASP A 25 32.13 2.91 13.36
C ASP A 25 30.82 2.31 12.82
N TYR A 26 30.01 1.80 13.74
CA TYR A 26 28.68 1.24 13.49
C TYR A 26 27.69 1.85 14.47
N SER A 27 26.51 2.24 13.98
CA SER A 27 25.39 2.76 14.77
C SER A 27 24.10 2.36 14.08
N ASP A 28 23.14 1.85 14.85
CA ASP A 28 21.78 1.60 14.34
C ASP A 28 20.88 2.84 14.36
N GLY A 29 21.39 3.96 14.89
CA GLY A 29 20.71 5.24 15.00
C GLY A 29 19.96 5.44 16.30
N SER A 30 19.77 4.40 17.11
CA SER A 30 19.13 4.51 18.43
C SER A 30 20.10 4.82 19.56
N GLU A 31 21.41 4.63 19.38
CA GLU A 31 22.38 4.70 20.49
C GLU A 31 22.38 6.05 21.21
N ASP A 32 22.29 7.18 20.51
CA ASP A 32 22.32 8.51 21.14
C ASP A 32 21.04 8.79 21.94
N TYR A 33 19.88 8.30 21.45
CA TYR A 33 18.59 8.39 22.16
C TYR A 33 18.53 7.43 23.36
N LEU A 34 19.15 6.25 23.29
CA LEU A 34 19.28 5.34 24.43
C LEU A 34 20.25 5.90 25.48
N ILE A 35 21.31 6.60 25.07
CA ILE A 35 22.19 7.37 25.97
C ILE A 35 21.41 8.50 26.65
N GLU A 36 20.56 9.24 25.92
CA GLU A 36 19.68 10.26 26.51
C GLU A 36 18.74 9.66 27.57
N ILE A 37 18.05 8.56 27.25
CA ILE A 37 17.16 7.85 28.19
C ILE A 37 17.93 7.42 29.45
N PHE A 38 19.05 6.70 29.32
CA PHE A 38 19.79 6.16 30.46
C PHE A 38 20.60 7.21 31.26
N ASN A 39 20.61 8.48 30.84
CA ASN A 39 21.03 9.60 31.70
C ASN A 39 19.86 10.20 32.49
N ASN A 40 18.62 10.06 32.01
CA ASN A 40 17.43 10.71 32.55
C ASN A 40 16.54 9.78 33.40
N ILE A 41 16.68 8.45 33.28
CA ILE A 41 15.96 7.45 34.12
C ILE A 41 16.94 6.62 34.97
N ASP A 42 16.51 6.23 36.17
CA ASP A 42 17.24 5.21 36.94
C ASP A 42 16.82 3.81 36.52
N TYR A 43 17.49 3.29 35.49
CA TYR A 43 17.27 1.94 34.97
C TYR A 43 17.43 0.83 36.06
N SER A 44 18.13 1.09 37.16
CA SER A 44 18.25 0.10 38.24
C SER A 44 16.95 -0.07 39.05
N HIS A 45 16.01 0.87 38.92
CA HIS A 45 14.68 0.83 39.53
C HIS A 45 13.50 0.86 38.53
N SER A 46 13.72 1.19 37.25
CA SER A 46 12.67 1.20 36.22
C SER A 46 12.02 -0.17 35.99
N SER A 47 10.69 -0.19 35.88
CA SER A 47 9.91 -1.38 35.50
C SER A 47 9.84 -1.58 33.97
N PRO A 48 9.54 -2.79 33.49
CA PRO A 48 9.17 -3.06 32.10
C PRO A 48 8.18 -2.05 31.49
N GLN A 49 7.12 -1.64 32.21
CA GLN A 49 6.14 -0.67 31.66
C GLN A 49 6.64 0.78 31.67
N GLU A 50 7.65 1.11 32.47
CA GLU A 50 8.33 2.40 32.33
C GLU A 50 9.21 2.41 31.08
N LEU A 51 10.02 1.36 30.89
CA LEU A 51 10.89 1.22 29.71
C LEU A 51 10.10 1.17 28.40
N GLN A 52 8.90 0.58 28.41
CA GLN A 52 7.98 0.55 27.27
C GLN A 52 7.66 1.96 26.73
N LYS A 53 7.56 2.99 27.57
CA LYS A 53 7.20 4.36 27.15
C LYS A 53 8.21 4.99 26.19
N TYR A 54 9.44 4.48 26.17
CA TYR A 54 10.54 4.98 25.35
C TYR A 54 10.73 4.18 24.05
N ILE A 55 9.96 3.10 23.84
CA ILE A 55 9.95 2.32 22.60
C ILE A 55 9.12 3.06 21.54
N LYS A 56 9.76 3.42 20.42
CA LYS A 56 9.13 4.18 19.32
C LYS A 56 9.35 3.56 17.94
N ASP A 57 10.30 2.64 17.83
CA ASP A 57 10.76 2.00 16.60
C ASP A 57 11.35 0.61 16.91
N TRP A 58 11.76 -0.15 15.87
CA TRP A 58 12.36 -1.47 16.08
C TRP A 58 13.70 -1.43 16.84
N PRO A 59 14.69 -0.59 16.49
CA PRO A 59 15.95 -0.50 17.24
C PRO A 59 15.73 -0.26 18.74
N THR A 60 14.89 0.71 19.12
CA THR A 60 14.56 0.99 20.52
C THR A 60 13.85 -0.19 21.18
N ARG A 61 12.92 -0.86 20.50
CA ARG A 61 12.29 -2.09 20.99
C ARG A 61 13.31 -3.21 21.24
N TYR A 62 14.25 -3.44 20.31
CA TYR A 62 15.30 -4.46 20.44
C TYR A 62 16.25 -4.21 21.63
N HIS A 63 16.45 -2.95 22.01
CA HIS A 63 17.31 -2.57 23.13
C HIS A 63 16.58 -2.38 24.47
N LEU A 64 15.26 -2.16 24.47
CA LEU A 64 14.46 -1.87 25.69
C LEU A 64 13.47 -2.97 26.10
N SER A 65 13.02 -3.83 25.18
CA SER A 65 12.01 -4.86 25.48
C SER A 65 12.56 -5.94 26.41
N HIS A 66 11.84 -6.23 27.50
CA HIS A 66 12.21 -7.27 28.47
C HIS A 66 12.16 -8.69 27.88
N LEU A 67 11.43 -8.90 26.78
CA LEU A 67 11.37 -10.16 26.04
C LEU A 67 12.78 -10.67 25.65
N ARG A 68 13.74 -9.76 25.45
CA ARG A 68 15.15 -10.06 25.17
C ARG A 68 15.79 -10.96 26.24
N THR A 69 15.34 -10.90 27.49
CA THR A 69 15.91 -11.68 28.60
C THR A 69 15.28 -13.06 28.79
N ASN A 70 14.13 -13.34 28.16
CA ASN A 70 13.45 -14.65 28.23
C ASN A 70 14.37 -15.82 27.86
N LEU A 71 15.32 -15.59 26.94
CA LEU A 71 16.30 -16.58 26.48
C LEU A 71 17.24 -17.07 27.60
N LEU A 72 17.65 -16.18 28.51
CA LEU A 72 18.47 -16.53 29.67
C LEU A 72 17.61 -17.08 30.81
N GLU A 73 16.45 -16.46 31.05
CA GLU A 73 15.47 -16.88 32.05
C GLU A 73 14.95 -18.31 31.84
N ALA A 74 14.91 -18.79 30.58
CA ALA A 74 14.58 -20.16 30.23
C ALA A 74 15.64 -21.18 30.71
N MET A 75 16.91 -20.76 30.75
CA MET A 75 18.07 -21.63 31.00
C MET A 75 18.71 -21.41 32.37
N LYS A 76 18.15 -20.53 33.21
CA LYS A 76 18.63 -20.22 34.57
C LYS A 76 18.85 -21.44 35.46
N ASP A 77 18.13 -22.53 35.18
CA ASP A 77 18.13 -23.78 35.94
C ASP A 77 19.41 -24.61 35.72
N ILE A 78 20.21 -24.31 34.66
CA ILE A 78 21.52 -24.94 34.40
C ILE A 78 22.71 -24.00 34.67
N PHE A 79 22.45 -22.80 35.18
CA PHE A 79 23.47 -21.83 35.55
C PHE A 79 23.81 -21.92 37.03
N LYS A 80 25.06 -21.63 37.41
CA LYS A 80 25.49 -21.48 38.81
C LYS A 80 25.85 -20.03 39.10
N LYS A 81 25.54 -19.50 40.28
CA LYS A 81 25.73 -18.07 40.58
C LYS A 81 27.19 -17.68 40.75
N GLU A 82 28.02 -18.60 41.23
CA GLU A 82 29.46 -18.44 41.41
C GLU A 82 30.26 -18.45 40.10
N TRP A 83 29.63 -18.75 38.97
CA TRP A 83 30.30 -18.78 37.68
C TRP A 83 30.71 -17.40 37.17
N SER A 84 31.83 -17.39 36.46
CA SER A 84 32.33 -16.24 35.70
C SER A 84 31.78 -16.27 34.27
N VAL A 85 31.32 -15.11 33.78
CA VAL A 85 30.68 -14.96 32.47
C VAL A 85 31.46 -14.01 31.57
N LEU A 86 31.64 -14.42 30.31
CA LEU A 86 32.11 -13.58 29.21
C LEU A 86 30.97 -13.34 28.23
N GLU A 87 30.51 -12.10 28.10
CA GLU A 87 29.55 -11.68 27.09
C GLU A 87 30.28 -11.01 25.92
N LEU A 88 30.12 -11.53 24.71
CA LEU A 88 30.64 -10.90 23.49
C LEU A 88 29.49 -10.24 22.72
N GLY A 89 29.72 -9.03 22.20
CA GLY A 89 28.68 -8.28 21.47
C GLY A 89 27.55 -7.81 22.38
N ALA A 90 27.89 -7.34 23.58
CA ALA A 90 26.94 -6.98 24.63
C ALA A 90 25.96 -5.84 24.26
N GLY A 91 26.24 -5.09 23.19
CA GLY A 91 25.38 -4.06 22.66
C GLY A 91 25.13 -2.95 23.69
N THR A 92 23.86 -2.57 23.87
CA THR A 92 23.46 -1.53 24.81
C THR A 92 23.15 -2.07 26.21
N GLY A 93 23.47 -3.33 26.52
CA GLY A 93 23.47 -3.87 27.89
C GLY A 93 22.20 -4.56 28.40
N VAL A 94 21.19 -4.82 27.56
CA VAL A 94 19.95 -5.48 28.02
C VAL A 94 20.17 -6.89 28.55
N ILE A 95 21.05 -7.65 27.90
CA ILE A 95 21.46 -9.01 28.29
C ILE A 95 22.43 -8.95 29.48
N THR A 96 23.45 -8.09 29.42
CA THR A 96 24.39 -7.77 30.51
C THR A 96 23.68 -7.49 31.83
N SER A 97 22.61 -6.69 31.80
CA SER A 97 21.83 -6.31 32.99
C SER A 97 21.15 -7.51 33.66
N TRP A 98 20.73 -8.54 32.90
CA TRP A 98 20.24 -9.80 33.48
C TRP A 98 21.41 -10.65 34.01
N LEU A 99 22.50 -10.77 33.24
CA LEU A 99 23.68 -11.56 33.65
C LEU A 99 24.23 -11.08 35.01
N CYS A 100 24.35 -9.76 35.19
CA CYS A 100 24.86 -9.18 36.44
C CYS A 100 23.89 -9.32 37.64
N LYS A 101 22.60 -9.60 37.41
CA LYS A 101 21.63 -9.92 38.48
C LYS A 101 21.72 -11.38 38.94
N TYR A 102 22.32 -12.26 38.12
CA TYR A 102 22.42 -13.70 38.40
C TYR A 102 23.83 -14.14 38.83
N PHE A 103 24.87 -13.63 38.17
CA PHE A 103 26.25 -14.12 38.29
C PHE A 103 27.18 -13.18 39.09
N SER A 104 28.09 -13.77 39.86
CA SER A 104 29.03 -13.04 40.73
C SER A 104 30.16 -12.30 39.99
N ASN A 105 30.42 -12.58 38.71
CA ASN A 105 31.46 -11.93 37.91
C ASN A 105 31.11 -11.95 36.42
N VAL A 106 30.95 -10.77 35.81
CA VAL A 106 30.62 -10.60 34.38
C VAL A 106 31.63 -9.69 33.70
N CYS A 107 32.17 -10.13 32.57
CA CYS A 107 32.97 -9.33 31.64
C CYS A 107 32.20 -9.18 30.33
N ALA A 108 31.87 -7.96 29.94
CA ALA A 108 31.08 -7.66 28.74
C ALA A 108 31.93 -6.90 27.72
N ILE A 109 32.09 -7.47 26.53
CA ILE A 109 32.88 -6.92 25.42
C ILE A 109 31.94 -6.38 24.33
N GLU A 110 32.19 -5.13 23.90
CA GLU A 110 31.45 -4.47 22.84
C GLU A 110 32.41 -3.70 21.90
N GLY A 111 32.21 -3.81 20.59
CA GLY A 111 33.07 -3.16 19.58
C GLY A 111 32.71 -1.71 19.27
N VAL A 112 31.48 -1.28 19.60
CA VAL A 112 30.99 0.07 19.34
C VAL A 112 31.03 0.91 20.62
N ILE A 113 31.86 1.97 20.63
CA ILE A 113 32.04 2.85 21.80
C ILE A 113 30.72 3.44 22.30
N LYS A 114 29.79 3.84 21.41
CA LYS A 114 28.47 4.35 21.81
C LYS A 114 27.64 3.29 22.55
N ARG A 115 27.66 2.05 22.08
CA ARG A 115 26.92 0.93 22.69
C ARG A 115 27.52 0.56 24.05
N ALA A 116 28.85 0.48 24.16
CA ALA A 116 29.54 0.27 25.43
C ALA A 116 29.22 1.37 26.48
N LYS A 117 29.11 2.65 26.06
CA LYS A 117 28.66 3.75 26.92
C LYS A 117 27.19 3.61 27.33
N SER A 118 26.30 3.29 26.40
CA SER A 118 24.88 3.02 26.68
C SER A 118 24.70 1.87 27.67
N LEU A 119 25.48 0.79 27.50
CA LEU A 119 25.57 -0.33 28.44
C LEU A 119 26.02 0.13 29.82
N ARG A 120 27.15 0.86 29.94
CA ARG A 120 27.65 1.30 31.26
C ARG A 120 26.72 2.31 31.94
N LEU A 121 25.96 3.12 31.20
CA LEU A 121 24.89 3.95 31.77
C LEU A 121 23.75 3.09 32.33
N ARG A 122 23.28 2.10 31.55
CA ARG A 122 22.25 1.12 32.00
C ARG A 122 22.70 0.33 33.24
N THR A 123 24.00 0.08 33.39
CA THR A 123 24.60 -0.73 34.48
C THR A 123 25.41 0.08 35.49
N LYS A 124 25.19 1.40 35.59
CA LYS A 124 26.02 2.35 36.36
C LYS A 124 26.27 1.98 37.82
N ASN A 125 25.33 1.30 38.47
CA ASN A 125 25.40 0.91 39.89
C ASN A 125 25.89 -0.54 40.10
N ILE A 126 26.34 -1.25 39.05
CA ILE A 126 26.66 -2.68 39.06
C ILE A 126 28.17 -2.91 39.25
N GLN A 127 28.56 -3.40 40.43
CA GLN A 127 29.97 -3.57 40.83
C GLN A 127 30.62 -4.88 40.32
N ASN A 128 29.83 -5.91 40.00
CA ASN A 128 30.28 -7.21 39.49
C ASN A 128 30.45 -7.23 37.95
N LEU A 129 30.62 -6.06 37.32
CA LEU A 129 30.67 -5.89 35.86
C LEU A 129 31.90 -5.11 35.39
N GLN A 130 32.72 -5.78 34.59
CA GLN A 130 33.75 -5.18 33.75
C GLN A 130 33.21 -4.93 32.34
N VAL A 131 33.28 -3.69 31.85
CA VAL A 131 32.87 -3.34 30.48
C VAL A 131 34.13 -3.04 29.66
N VAL A 132 34.32 -3.77 28.57
CA VAL A 132 35.53 -3.75 27.74
C VAL A 132 35.17 -3.33 26.32
N VAL A 133 35.81 -2.29 25.83
CA VAL A 133 35.78 -1.88 24.42
C VAL A 133 36.92 -2.61 23.70
N GLY A 134 36.57 -3.46 22.72
CA GLY A 134 37.54 -4.26 22.00
C GLY A 134 36.94 -5.04 20.82
N ASN A 135 37.79 -5.59 19.97
CA ASN A 135 37.34 -6.28 18.76
C ASN A 135 36.87 -7.70 19.09
N VAL A 136 35.54 -7.87 19.19
CA VAL A 136 34.85 -9.15 19.41
C VAL A 136 35.43 -10.31 18.58
N SER A 137 35.83 -10.08 17.32
CA SER A 137 36.36 -11.14 16.46
C SER A 137 37.80 -11.58 16.79
N SER A 138 38.64 -10.72 17.38
CA SER A 138 40.07 -10.97 17.61
C SER A 138 40.52 -10.95 19.08
N ILE A 139 39.71 -10.39 19.98
CA ILE A 139 40.06 -10.15 21.39
C ILE A 139 40.50 -11.43 22.12
N VAL A 140 41.46 -11.22 23.03
CA VAL A 140 42.00 -12.20 23.98
C VAL A 140 41.35 -11.94 25.35
N PRO A 141 40.49 -12.83 25.86
CA PRO A 141 39.92 -12.70 27.20
C PRO A 141 41.01 -12.77 28.29
N PRO A 142 40.89 -12.00 29.39
CA PRO A 142 41.93 -11.88 30.42
C PRO A 142 41.98 -13.05 31.44
N GLN A 143 41.13 -14.07 31.27
CA GLN A 143 41.06 -15.29 32.06
C GLN A 143 40.21 -16.34 31.32
N CYS A 144 40.09 -17.55 31.88
CA CYS A 144 39.06 -18.50 31.47
C CYS A 144 37.70 -18.20 32.15
N TYR A 145 36.60 -18.54 31.47
CA TYR A 145 35.23 -18.28 31.93
C TYR A 145 34.38 -19.56 31.91
N ASN A 146 33.41 -19.68 32.82
CA ASN A 146 32.52 -20.85 32.86
C ASN A 146 31.39 -20.75 31.82
N LEU A 147 30.93 -19.53 31.53
CA LEU A 147 29.91 -19.26 30.51
C LEU A 147 30.45 -18.23 29.52
N ILE A 148 30.37 -18.53 28.22
CA ILE A 148 30.66 -17.56 27.15
C ILE A 148 29.38 -17.39 26.32
N THR A 149 28.85 -16.17 26.20
CA THR A 149 27.62 -15.91 25.42
C THR A 149 27.92 -15.31 24.05
N LEU A 150 27.24 -15.82 23.02
CA LEU A 150 27.31 -15.42 21.62
C LEU A 150 25.89 -15.21 21.07
N ILE A 151 25.25 -14.09 21.45
CA ILE A 151 23.83 -13.81 21.10
C ILE A 151 23.79 -12.84 19.93
N GLY A 152 23.53 -13.35 18.71
CA GLY A 152 23.59 -12.56 17.47
C GLY A 152 25.02 -12.18 17.03
N VAL A 153 26.04 -12.87 17.54
CA VAL A 153 27.47 -12.55 17.29
C VAL A 153 28.02 -13.34 16.11
N LEU A 154 27.75 -14.65 16.07
CA LEU A 154 28.37 -15.58 15.14
C LEU A 154 28.04 -15.26 13.67
N GLU A 155 26.89 -14.61 13.46
CA GLU A 155 26.36 -14.09 12.19
C GLU A 155 27.31 -13.10 11.50
N TYR A 156 28.08 -12.33 12.29
CA TYR A 156 28.98 -11.28 11.82
C TYR A 156 30.45 -11.75 11.73
N ILE A 157 30.79 -12.92 12.25
CA ILE A 157 32.18 -13.43 12.23
C ILE A 157 32.72 -13.61 10.79
N PRO A 158 31.95 -14.15 9.82
CA PRO A 158 32.37 -14.19 8.41
C PRO A 158 32.59 -12.81 7.78
N TYR A 159 31.86 -11.78 8.24
CA TYR A 159 32.01 -10.40 7.76
C TYR A 159 33.33 -9.77 8.22
N TYR A 160 33.73 -10.02 9.48
CA TYR A 160 35.01 -9.51 10.02
C TYR A 160 36.24 -10.26 9.49
N ILE A 161 36.13 -11.54 9.15
CA ILE A 161 37.26 -12.39 8.70
C ILE A 161 37.25 -12.53 7.16
N ASN A 162 37.49 -11.41 6.49
CA ASN A 162 37.44 -11.30 5.02
C ASN A 162 38.42 -12.26 4.31
N GLY A 163 37.93 -12.99 3.30
CA GLY A 163 38.74 -13.86 2.43
C GLY A 163 38.84 -15.32 2.92
N VAL A 164 38.15 -15.66 4.02
CA VAL A 164 38.01 -17.03 4.53
C VAL A 164 36.57 -17.51 4.27
N GLU A 165 36.37 -18.80 4.02
CA GLU A 165 35.03 -19.38 3.88
C GLU A 165 34.25 -19.22 5.21
N PRO A 166 32.96 -18.80 5.19
CA PRO A 166 32.17 -18.50 6.39
C PRO A 166 32.16 -19.60 7.48
N GLY A 167 32.02 -20.87 7.11
CA GLY A 167 32.09 -21.99 8.05
C GLY A 167 33.47 -22.16 8.67
N ILE A 168 34.55 -22.04 7.89
CA ILE A 168 35.94 -22.05 8.39
C ILE A 168 36.20 -20.84 9.32
N ALA A 169 35.69 -19.65 8.98
CA ALA A 169 35.82 -18.45 9.80
C ALA A 169 35.14 -18.62 11.17
N ALA A 170 33.88 -19.07 11.18
CA ALA A 170 33.15 -19.40 12.39
C ALA A 170 33.84 -20.51 13.22
N THR A 171 34.31 -21.57 12.55
CA THR A 171 35.03 -22.69 13.18
C THR A 171 36.30 -22.22 13.88
N ASN A 172 37.11 -21.38 13.24
CA ASN A 172 38.38 -20.89 13.80
C ASN A 172 38.15 -19.92 14.97
N PHE A 173 37.13 -19.07 14.89
CA PHE A 173 36.71 -18.23 16.01
C PHE A 173 36.27 -19.07 17.23
N LEU A 174 35.42 -20.07 17.01
CA LEU A 174 34.94 -20.98 18.05
C LEU A 174 36.05 -21.85 18.65
N LYS A 175 37.05 -22.27 17.84
CA LYS A 175 38.27 -22.94 18.32
C LYS A 175 39.02 -22.06 19.34
N ARG A 176 39.25 -20.78 19.01
CA ARG A 176 39.91 -19.83 19.92
C ARG A 176 39.12 -19.61 21.19
N LEU A 177 37.81 -19.35 21.10
CA LEU A 177 36.97 -19.15 22.30
C LEU A 177 36.93 -20.38 23.23
N LYS A 178 37.02 -21.59 22.66
CA LYS A 178 37.10 -22.83 23.45
C LYS A 178 38.34 -22.89 24.34
N GLU A 179 39.45 -22.22 23.99
CA GLU A 179 40.66 -22.20 24.82
C GLU A 179 40.38 -21.52 26.16
N TYR A 180 39.66 -20.37 26.13
CA TYR A 180 39.26 -19.56 27.28
C TYR A 180 38.01 -20.07 28.03
N LEU A 181 37.55 -21.29 27.75
CA LEU A 181 36.41 -21.90 28.43
C LEU A 181 36.88 -22.76 29.62
N ALA A 182 36.24 -22.66 30.77
CA ALA A 182 36.51 -23.55 31.92
C ALA A 182 36.10 -25.01 31.63
N ASP A 183 36.68 -25.98 32.35
CA ASP A 183 36.44 -27.40 32.10
C ASP A 183 35.02 -27.89 32.50
N ASP A 184 34.35 -27.17 33.42
CA ASP A 184 32.93 -27.37 33.75
C ASP A 184 31.97 -26.47 32.92
N GLY A 185 32.53 -25.66 32.02
CA GLY A 185 31.83 -24.59 31.31
C GLY A 185 31.31 -24.94 29.91
N PHE A 186 30.52 -24.02 29.35
CA PHE A 186 29.97 -24.11 28.00
C PHE A 186 29.81 -22.74 27.31
N ILE A 187 29.77 -22.75 25.97
CA ILE A 187 29.39 -21.59 25.16
C ILE A 187 27.88 -21.65 24.91
N PHE A 188 27.21 -20.50 25.03
CA PHE A 188 25.78 -20.28 24.84
C PHE A 188 25.59 -19.44 23.58
N ILE A 189 25.16 -20.07 22.49
CA ILE A 189 25.09 -19.45 21.14
C ILE A 189 23.63 -19.27 20.75
N ALA A 190 23.23 -18.04 20.42
CA ALA A 190 21.90 -17.76 19.87
C ALA A 190 22.01 -17.06 18.52
N ILE A 191 21.33 -17.62 17.52
CA ILE A 191 21.58 -17.31 16.10
C ILE A 191 20.33 -17.57 15.25
N GLU A 192 20.07 -16.73 14.24
CA GLU A 192 19.07 -17.03 13.20
C GLU A 192 19.41 -18.31 12.42
N ASN A 193 18.37 -18.99 11.94
CA ASN A 193 18.48 -20.14 11.03
C ASN A 193 18.36 -19.65 9.58
N LYS A 194 19.33 -20.03 8.76
CA LYS A 194 19.36 -19.83 7.29
C LYS A 194 18.08 -20.24 6.57
N PHE A 195 17.36 -21.24 7.09
CA PHE A 195 16.09 -21.74 6.55
C PHE A 195 14.90 -21.51 7.49
N GLY A 196 14.93 -20.47 8.32
CA GLY A 196 13.83 -20.09 9.19
C GLY A 196 12.49 -19.94 8.47
N ALA A 197 11.45 -20.58 8.99
CA ALA A 197 10.10 -20.59 8.42
C ALA A 197 9.51 -19.19 8.19
N LYS A 198 9.94 -18.17 8.97
CA LYS A 198 9.58 -16.75 8.75
C LYS A 198 9.89 -16.27 7.34
N TYR A 199 11.02 -16.70 6.77
CA TYR A 199 11.43 -16.31 5.41
C TYR A 199 10.56 -16.96 4.32
N PHE A 200 10.10 -18.19 4.54
CA PHE A 200 9.15 -18.86 3.64
C PHE A 200 7.75 -18.23 3.69
N SER A 201 7.38 -17.64 4.83
CA SER A 201 6.08 -16.99 5.04
C SER A 201 6.08 -15.48 4.79
N GLY A 202 7.12 -14.95 4.12
CA GLY A 202 7.18 -13.57 3.62
C GLY A 202 7.92 -12.55 4.47
N CYS A 203 8.64 -12.95 5.52
CA CYS A 203 9.61 -12.06 6.17
C CYS A 203 10.88 -11.92 5.32
N THR A 204 11.46 -10.73 5.28
CA THR A 204 12.81 -10.49 4.73
C THR A 204 13.90 -11.06 5.65
N GLU A 205 15.07 -11.34 5.11
CA GLU A 205 16.24 -11.77 5.88
C GLU A 205 16.77 -10.64 6.77
N ASP A 206 16.95 -10.91 8.06
CA ASP A 206 17.14 -9.90 9.12
C ASP A 206 18.36 -9.00 8.94
N HIS A 207 19.42 -9.43 8.24
CA HIS A 207 20.67 -8.67 8.11
C HIS A 207 20.75 -7.86 6.81
N ASN A 208 20.20 -8.40 5.71
CA ASN A 208 20.34 -7.78 4.39
C ASN A 208 19.00 -7.32 3.76
N LYS A 209 17.88 -7.58 4.43
CA LYS A 209 16.53 -7.06 4.13
C LYS A 209 15.96 -7.50 2.77
N LYS A 210 16.44 -8.63 2.22
CA LYS A 210 15.92 -9.26 1.00
C LYS A 210 15.15 -10.54 1.34
N LEU A 211 14.14 -10.86 0.53
CA LEU A 211 13.47 -12.15 0.60
C LEU A 211 14.43 -13.28 0.17
N PHE A 212 14.31 -14.44 0.83
CA PHE A 212 14.98 -15.70 0.46
C PHE A 212 16.52 -15.71 0.39
N SER A 213 17.25 -14.76 0.98
CA SER A 213 18.73 -14.73 0.90
C SER A 213 19.42 -15.97 1.45
N GLY A 214 18.93 -16.57 2.54
CA GLY A 214 19.47 -17.85 3.04
C GLY A 214 19.34 -19.01 2.05
N ILE A 215 18.40 -18.92 1.10
CA ILE A 215 18.14 -19.93 0.05
C ILE A 215 18.92 -19.60 -1.23
N MET A 216 18.95 -18.33 -1.65
CA MET A 216 19.62 -17.88 -2.88
C MET A 216 21.14 -17.72 -2.74
N GLY A 217 21.64 -17.67 -1.51
CA GLY A 217 23.02 -17.30 -1.19
C GLY A 217 23.12 -15.85 -0.71
N TYR A 218 24.08 -15.63 0.18
CA TYR A 218 24.37 -14.32 0.76
C TYR A 218 25.25 -13.47 -0.17
N PRO A 219 25.11 -12.13 -0.17
CA PRO A 219 26.04 -11.24 -0.86
C PRO A 219 27.48 -11.39 -0.36
N GLU A 220 28.45 -11.06 -1.20
CA GLU A 220 29.82 -10.85 -0.73
C GLU A 220 29.86 -9.78 0.37
N ARG A 221 30.56 -10.06 1.47
CA ARG A 221 30.67 -9.18 2.65
C ARG A 221 29.32 -8.74 3.24
N SER A 222 28.42 -9.69 3.51
CA SER A 222 27.33 -9.50 4.47
C SER A 222 27.55 -10.34 5.74
N PRO A 223 26.80 -10.11 6.83
CA PRO A 223 26.54 -11.13 7.83
C PRO A 223 25.87 -12.36 7.18
N ILE A 224 26.10 -13.55 7.76
CA ILE A 224 25.66 -14.84 7.21
C ILE A 224 25.16 -15.72 8.35
N THR A 225 23.98 -16.32 8.15
CA THR A 225 23.40 -17.29 9.10
C THR A 225 23.60 -18.72 8.58
N PHE A 226 23.53 -19.71 9.48
CA PHE A 226 23.79 -21.11 9.17
C PHE A 226 22.52 -21.95 9.35
N SER A 227 22.37 -23.02 8.56
CA SER A 227 21.37 -24.05 8.83
C SER A 227 21.83 -24.94 10.00
N LYS A 228 20.90 -25.70 10.60
CA LYS A 228 21.19 -26.64 11.71
C LYS A 228 22.39 -27.54 11.42
N ASN A 229 22.47 -28.09 10.21
CA ASN A 229 23.49 -29.06 9.82
C ASN A 229 24.86 -28.39 9.60
N GLU A 230 24.90 -27.21 8.98
CA GLU A 230 26.13 -26.42 8.82
C GLU A 230 26.68 -26.00 10.19
N LEU A 231 25.82 -25.50 11.07
CA LEU A 231 26.21 -25.09 12.42
C LEU A 231 26.67 -26.28 13.28
N GLN A 232 26.03 -27.46 13.13
CA GLN A 232 26.47 -28.67 13.81
C GLN A 232 27.87 -29.12 13.34
N SER A 233 28.16 -29.07 12.03
CA SER A 233 29.52 -29.35 11.52
C SER A 233 30.52 -28.37 12.11
N ILE A 234 30.28 -27.05 11.99
CA ILE A 234 31.14 -25.99 12.54
C ILE A 234 31.50 -26.22 14.01
N LEU A 235 30.55 -26.71 14.84
CA LEU A 235 30.79 -27.01 16.26
C LEU A 235 31.55 -28.33 16.48
N GLN A 236 31.34 -29.35 15.65
CA GLN A 236 32.10 -30.60 15.67
C GLN A 236 33.54 -30.39 15.17
N ASP A 237 33.70 -29.63 14.09
CA ASP A 237 34.97 -29.21 13.49
C ASP A 237 35.75 -28.25 14.40
N ALA A 238 35.05 -27.44 15.22
CA ALA A 238 35.63 -26.69 16.32
C ALA A 238 36.07 -27.58 17.51
N GLY A 239 35.67 -28.85 17.52
CA GLY A 239 36.07 -29.85 18.52
C GLY A 239 35.40 -29.65 19.88
N PHE A 240 34.11 -29.31 19.90
CA PHE A 240 33.25 -29.53 21.07
C PHE A 240 32.77 -30.97 21.09
N LYS A 241 32.59 -31.55 22.28
CA LYS A 241 32.16 -32.96 22.42
C LYS A 241 30.67 -33.06 22.71
N ARG A 242 30.21 -32.34 23.74
CA ARG A 242 28.79 -32.13 24.02
C ARG A 242 28.28 -30.94 23.21
N ILE A 243 27.24 -31.16 22.40
CA ILE A 243 26.48 -30.12 21.69
C ILE A 243 24.99 -30.40 21.95
N LYS A 244 24.20 -29.35 22.23
CA LYS A 244 22.75 -29.43 22.46
C LYS A 244 22.03 -28.28 21.77
N PHE A 245 21.09 -28.61 20.88
CA PHE A 245 20.21 -27.65 20.21
C PHE A 245 18.89 -27.48 20.96
N TYR A 246 18.35 -26.27 20.87
CA TYR A 246 17.01 -25.88 21.29
C TYR A 246 16.41 -24.96 20.21
N HIS A 247 15.12 -25.10 19.95
CA HIS A 247 14.43 -24.39 18.87
C HIS A 247 13.61 -23.23 19.43
N LEU A 248 13.75 -22.05 18.83
CA LEU A 248 13.24 -20.77 19.36
C LEU A 248 12.14 -20.17 18.49
N PHE A 249 11.10 -19.63 19.14
CA PHE A 249 9.95 -18.99 18.49
C PHE A 249 9.49 -17.73 19.26
N PRO A 250 9.13 -16.62 18.59
CA PRO A 250 9.22 -16.38 17.16
C PRO A 250 10.65 -16.41 16.64
N ASP A 251 11.62 -15.88 17.39
CA ASP A 251 13.07 -16.13 17.22
C ASP A 251 13.82 -15.73 18.51
N TYR A 252 15.16 -15.71 18.49
CA TYR A 252 16.00 -15.37 19.65
C TYR A 252 15.90 -13.90 20.08
N LYS A 253 15.40 -13.01 19.21
CA LYS A 253 15.34 -11.57 19.48
C LYS A 253 14.18 -11.24 20.41
N MET A 254 13.01 -11.84 20.19
CA MET A 254 11.79 -11.65 21.00
C MET A 254 11.18 -12.99 21.43
N MET A 255 12.02 -13.89 21.97
CA MET A 255 11.66 -15.28 22.27
C MET A 255 10.47 -15.41 23.25
N LYS A 256 9.46 -16.18 22.85
CA LYS A 256 8.22 -16.45 23.61
C LYS A 256 8.05 -17.95 23.91
N THR A 257 8.57 -18.84 23.06
CA THR A 257 8.56 -20.30 23.27
C THR A 257 9.90 -20.92 22.86
N ILE A 258 10.41 -21.82 23.69
CA ILE A 258 11.61 -22.63 23.46
C ILE A 258 11.27 -24.12 23.69
N CYS A 259 11.78 -25.00 22.84
CA CYS A 259 11.70 -26.46 23.03
C CYS A 259 13.05 -27.14 22.80
N LYS A 260 13.25 -28.30 23.45
CA LYS A 260 14.40 -29.18 23.17
C LYS A 260 14.39 -29.67 21.72
N ASP A 261 15.58 -29.98 21.20
CA ASP A 261 15.75 -30.73 19.96
C ASP A 261 15.40 -32.22 20.15
N ASP A 262 14.10 -32.54 20.09
CA ASP A 262 13.56 -33.90 20.12
C ASP A 262 12.27 -33.97 19.25
N PRO A 263 12.29 -34.73 18.14
CA PRO A 263 11.12 -34.95 17.28
C PRO A 263 9.86 -35.43 18.01
N ASN A 264 10.00 -36.17 19.12
CA ASN A 264 8.87 -36.65 19.92
C ASN A 264 8.13 -35.51 20.66
N LEU A 265 8.72 -34.33 20.77
CA LEU A 265 8.11 -33.13 21.36
C LEU A 265 7.41 -32.25 20.33
N TYR A 266 7.85 -32.24 19.07
CA TYR A 266 7.33 -31.32 18.04
C TYR A 266 5.83 -31.47 17.80
N ARG A 267 5.27 -32.67 17.99
CA ARG A 267 3.82 -32.93 17.98
C ARG A 267 3.00 -32.08 18.97
N TYR A 268 3.62 -31.56 20.03
CA TYR A 268 2.98 -30.68 21.01
C TYR A 268 3.20 -29.19 20.70
N VAL A 269 4.30 -28.84 20.02
CA VAL A 269 4.77 -27.45 19.82
C VAL A 269 3.73 -26.56 19.12
N SER A 270 2.90 -27.12 18.24
CA SER A 270 1.83 -26.40 17.53
C SER A 270 0.82 -25.69 18.44
N GLY A 271 0.55 -26.21 19.64
CA GLY A 271 -0.31 -25.55 20.64
C GLY A 271 0.41 -24.55 21.55
N TRP A 272 1.75 -24.61 21.60
CA TRP A 272 2.55 -23.82 22.52
C TRP A 272 3.00 -22.48 21.93
N ILE A 273 3.05 -22.32 20.62
CA ILE A 273 3.40 -21.05 19.96
C ILE A 273 2.13 -20.31 19.48
N ARG A 274 2.05 -19.01 19.74
CA ARG A 274 1.09 -18.07 19.10
C ARG A 274 1.88 -16.85 18.57
N GLY A 275 1.48 -16.29 17.43
CA GLY A 275 2.29 -15.28 16.73
C GLY A 275 3.65 -15.85 16.29
N MET A 276 3.62 -16.84 15.39
CA MET A 276 4.80 -17.68 15.11
C MET A 276 5.95 -16.95 14.42
N PHE A 277 5.67 -16.07 13.46
CA PHE A 277 6.70 -15.34 12.71
C PHE A 277 6.45 -13.83 12.82
N GLU A 278 7.42 -13.11 13.38
CA GLU A 278 7.39 -11.66 13.52
C GLU A 278 8.22 -11.02 12.38
N ASN A 279 7.72 -9.94 11.75
CA ASN A 279 8.52 -9.11 10.85
C ASN A 279 8.73 -7.77 11.55
N TYR A 280 9.99 -7.42 11.81
CA TYR A 280 10.31 -6.37 12.78
C TYR A 280 10.35 -4.96 12.20
N GLU A 281 10.56 -4.80 10.90
CA GLU A 281 10.82 -3.48 10.28
C GLU A 281 9.85 -3.08 9.17
N HIS A 282 9.13 -4.03 8.57
CA HIS A 282 8.33 -3.80 7.37
C HIS A 282 6.98 -4.52 7.43
N GLY A 283 6.02 -4.04 6.63
CA GLY A 283 4.83 -4.81 6.30
C GLY A 283 5.22 -6.15 5.66
N ARG A 284 4.57 -7.22 6.08
CA ARG A 284 4.82 -8.60 5.61
C ARG A 284 3.74 -9.00 4.59
N GLU A 285 4.15 -9.54 3.45
CA GLU A 285 3.24 -10.30 2.59
C GLU A 285 3.00 -11.68 3.19
N TYR A 286 1.75 -12.11 3.31
CA TYR A 286 1.41 -13.41 3.89
C TYR A 286 1.17 -14.46 2.80
N TYR A 287 2.16 -15.34 2.58
CA TYR A 287 2.06 -16.40 1.56
C TYR A 287 1.27 -17.63 2.01
N PHE A 288 1.15 -17.87 3.33
CA PHE A 288 0.33 -18.92 3.93
C PHE A 288 0.12 -18.64 5.43
N HIS A 289 -0.84 -19.34 6.05
CA HIS A 289 -1.12 -19.20 7.48
C HIS A 289 -0.13 -20.00 8.34
N ASP A 290 0.66 -19.31 9.16
CA ASP A 290 1.84 -19.82 9.86
C ASP A 290 1.58 -21.09 10.68
N ALA A 291 0.49 -21.11 11.46
CA ALA A 291 0.16 -22.25 12.32
C ALA A 291 -0.13 -23.54 11.52
N LEU A 292 -0.66 -23.42 10.31
CA LEU A 292 -0.90 -24.57 9.44
C LEU A 292 0.37 -25.01 8.71
N PHE A 293 1.28 -24.08 8.40
CA PHE A 293 2.60 -24.45 7.87
C PHE A 293 3.41 -25.23 8.91
N ILE A 294 3.53 -24.70 10.13
CA ILE A 294 4.23 -25.38 11.23
C ILE A 294 3.59 -26.73 11.58
N GLU A 295 2.24 -26.86 11.58
CA GLU A 295 1.59 -28.17 11.76
C GLU A 295 2.00 -29.20 10.69
N ASN A 296 2.24 -28.77 9.45
CA ASN A 296 2.69 -29.67 8.38
C ASN A 296 4.20 -29.99 8.46
N LEU A 297 5.05 -29.06 8.90
CA LEU A 297 6.47 -29.36 9.19
C LEU A 297 6.64 -30.35 10.36
N ILE A 298 5.75 -30.25 11.37
CA ILE A 298 5.65 -31.21 12.47
C ILE A 298 5.26 -32.60 11.95
N LYS A 299 4.21 -32.69 11.12
CA LYS A 299 3.79 -33.98 10.49
C LYS A 299 4.84 -34.57 9.56
N GLY A 300 5.60 -33.72 8.88
CA GLY A 300 6.73 -34.12 8.03
C GLY A 300 7.99 -34.51 8.79
N ASN A 301 8.03 -34.34 10.13
CA ASN A 301 9.20 -34.57 10.98
C ASN A 301 10.44 -33.79 10.49
N ILE A 302 10.27 -32.49 10.24
CA ILE A 302 11.34 -31.59 9.74
C ILE A 302 11.37 -30.22 10.43
N LEU A 303 10.55 -29.98 11.47
CA LEU A 303 10.46 -28.68 12.17
C LEU A 303 11.82 -28.15 12.63
N GLU A 304 12.72 -29.03 13.06
CA GLU A 304 14.07 -28.72 13.53
C GLU A 304 14.95 -28.02 12.48
N HIS A 305 14.66 -28.18 11.18
CA HIS A 305 15.38 -27.52 10.10
C HIS A 305 14.82 -26.14 9.77
N PHE A 306 13.63 -25.80 10.28
CA PHE A 306 12.85 -24.61 9.91
C PHE A 306 12.45 -23.71 11.10
N SER A 307 12.79 -24.06 12.35
CA SER A 307 12.72 -23.11 13.47
C SER A 307 13.51 -21.85 13.12
N ASN A 308 12.97 -20.67 13.38
CA ASN A 308 13.56 -19.42 12.88
C ASN A 308 14.96 -19.14 13.42
N SER A 309 15.27 -19.61 14.62
CA SER A 309 16.58 -19.49 15.25
C SER A 309 16.84 -20.65 16.21
N PHE A 310 18.11 -20.82 16.55
CA PHE A 310 18.58 -21.83 17.48
C PHE A 310 19.16 -21.18 18.73
N LEU A 311 18.94 -21.82 19.88
CA LEU A 311 19.89 -21.77 20.99
C LEU A 311 20.73 -23.05 20.92
N VAL A 312 22.05 -22.91 20.93
CA VAL A 312 22.99 -24.03 20.94
C VAL A 312 23.94 -23.90 22.11
N LEU A 313 24.05 -24.97 22.90
CA LEU A 313 24.98 -25.08 24.01
C LEU A 313 26.09 -26.06 23.62
N CYS A 314 27.36 -25.70 23.82
CA CYS A 314 28.48 -26.59 23.50
C CYS A 314 29.62 -26.54 24.53
N ALA A 315 30.20 -27.71 24.84
CA ALA A 315 31.19 -27.88 25.91
C ALA A 315 32.39 -28.75 25.51
N LYS A 316 33.52 -28.56 26.20
CA LYS A 316 34.78 -29.34 26.05
C LYS A 316 34.61 -30.83 26.38
N SER A 317 33.64 -31.17 27.23
CA SER A 317 33.55 -32.44 27.93
C SER A 317 32.11 -32.95 27.97
N ASP A 318 31.92 -34.24 27.68
CA ASP A 318 30.63 -34.93 27.70
C ASP A 318 30.01 -35.07 29.10
N LYS A 319 30.79 -34.71 30.14
CA LYS A 319 30.36 -34.68 31.55
C LYS A 319 29.65 -33.39 31.95
N VAL A 320 29.69 -32.33 31.12
CA VAL A 320 29.00 -31.07 31.42
C VAL A 320 27.51 -31.25 31.16
N ASN A 321 26.67 -30.96 32.16
CA ASN A 321 25.22 -31.01 31.98
C ASN A 321 24.73 -29.79 31.18
N LEU A 322 24.17 -30.03 29.99
CA LEU A 322 23.55 -29.04 29.12
C LEU A 322 22.04 -29.29 28.92
N GLU A 323 21.44 -30.18 29.72
CA GLU A 323 20.01 -30.49 29.68
C GLU A 323 19.23 -29.55 30.59
N SER A 324 18.29 -28.77 30.05
CA SER A 324 17.24 -28.15 30.86
C SER A 324 16.35 -29.23 31.49
N PRO A 325 15.70 -28.95 32.64
CA PRO A 325 14.83 -29.92 33.31
C PRO A 325 13.44 -30.02 32.65
N TRP A 326 13.05 -29.00 31.86
CA TRP A 326 11.80 -28.93 31.11
C TRP A 326 11.99 -29.41 29.65
N LEU A 327 10.89 -29.77 28.99
CA LEU A 327 10.82 -30.22 27.59
C LEU A 327 10.48 -29.07 26.62
N ILE A 328 9.51 -28.24 27.02
CA ILE A 328 9.09 -27.01 26.34
C ILE A 328 8.90 -25.95 27.44
N LYS A 329 9.40 -24.72 27.26
CA LYS A 329 9.14 -23.58 28.16
C LYS A 329 8.61 -22.40 27.34
N LYS A 330 7.57 -21.75 27.83
CA LYS A 330 6.84 -20.65 27.21
C LYS A 330 6.76 -19.48 28.19
N PHE A 331 6.84 -18.28 27.65
CA PHE A 331 6.76 -17.03 28.39
C PHE A 331 5.45 -16.32 28.05
N TRP A 332 4.68 -16.00 29.07
CA TRP A 332 3.51 -15.13 28.99
C TRP A 332 3.88 -13.84 29.71
N ASN A 333 4.50 -12.92 28.96
CA ASN A 333 4.96 -11.62 29.44
C ASN A 333 4.89 -10.57 28.31
N HIS A 334 3.73 -10.48 27.66
CA HIS A 334 3.50 -9.58 26.54
C HIS A 334 3.79 -8.12 26.92
N GLU A 335 4.39 -7.35 26.00
CA GLU A 335 4.88 -5.99 26.28
C GLU A 335 3.80 -5.07 26.87
N HIS A 336 2.54 -5.21 26.46
CA HIS A 336 1.41 -4.41 26.98
C HIS A 336 0.67 -5.02 28.17
N THR A 337 1.08 -6.17 28.72
CA THR A 337 0.43 -6.78 29.91
C THR A 337 1.10 -6.32 31.20
N LYS A 338 0.32 -6.06 32.26
CA LYS A 338 0.86 -5.64 33.57
C LYS A 338 1.71 -6.76 34.19
N ASP A 339 2.83 -6.42 34.84
CA ASP A 339 3.83 -7.42 35.27
C ASP A 339 3.27 -8.40 36.31
N SER A 340 2.27 -7.99 37.09
CA SER A 340 1.54 -8.83 38.05
C SER A 340 1.03 -10.15 37.46
N PHE A 341 0.78 -10.19 36.15
CA PHE A 341 0.30 -11.36 35.44
C PHE A 341 1.40 -12.15 34.70
N HIS A 342 2.64 -11.65 34.67
CA HIS A 342 3.73 -12.28 33.89
C HIS A 342 4.14 -13.62 34.50
N HIS A 343 4.15 -14.67 33.68
CA HIS A 343 4.50 -16.03 34.11
C HIS A 343 5.17 -16.84 33.01
N THR A 344 5.86 -17.90 33.40
CA THR A 344 6.25 -18.99 32.49
C THR A 344 5.28 -20.15 32.60
N ILE A 345 5.21 -20.94 31.52
CA ILE A 345 4.49 -22.21 31.44
C ILE A 345 5.51 -23.23 30.91
N ALA A 346 5.72 -24.34 31.60
CA ALA A 346 6.76 -25.31 31.26
C ALA A 346 6.24 -26.76 31.30
N LEU A 347 6.49 -27.52 30.24
CA LEU A 347 6.17 -28.94 30.14
C LEU A 347 7.31 -29.77 30.73
N PHE A 348 6.99 -30.70 31.62
CA PHE A 348 7.92 -31.65 32.24
C PHE A 348 7.50 -33.10 31.96
N PHE A 349 8.42 -34.03 32.17
CA PHE A 349 8.17 -35.48 32.16
C PHE A 349 8.88 -36.13 33.34
N GLU A 350 8.12 -36.89 34.14
CA GLU A 350 8.56 -37.51 35.40
C GLU A 350 7.65 -38.72 35.67
N ASN A 351 8.20 -39.84 36.16
CA ASN A 351 7.43 -41.02 36.56
C ASN A 351 6.41 -41.49 35.49
N ASP A 352 6.86 -41.55 34.22
CA ASP A 352 6.08 -41.88 33.02
C ASP A 352 4.85 -40.99 32.74
N LYS A 353 4.80 -39.79 33.33
CA LYS A 353 3.75 -38.78 33.11
C LYS A 353 4.30 -37.44 32.66
N THR A 354 3.52 -36.73 31.84
CA THR A 354 3.76 -35.33 31.48
C THR A 354 2.88 -34.39 32.28
N PHE A 355 3.45 -33.30 32.80
CA PHE A 355 2.72 -32.24 33.51
C PHE A 355 3.21 -30.85 33.13
N ILE A 356 2.37 -29.84 33.38
CA ILE A 356 2.72 -28.42 33.26
C ILE A 356 3.10 -27.89 34.65
N LEU A 357 4.16 -27.08 34.72
CA LEU A 357 4.36 -26.12 35.81
C LEU A 357 4.13 -24.68 35.33
N ARG A 358 3.65 -23.82 36.23
CA ARG A 358 3.57 -22.36 36.02
C ARG A 358 4.27 -21.60 37.16
N GLU A 359 5.26 -20.82 36.77
CA GLU A 359 6.09 -19.99 37.66
C GLU A 359 5.84 -18.51 37.34
N PRO A 360 5.46 -17.65 38.31
CA PRO A 360 5.49 -16.20 38.11
C PRO A 360 6.89 -15.72 37.71
N LEU A 361 6.95 -14.71 36.84
CA LEU A 361 8.18 -14.00 36.51
C LEU A 361 8.46 -12.89 37.54
N SER A 362 9.57 -12.16 37.39
CA SER A 362 9.86 -11.01 38.25
C SER A 362 8.74 -9.95 38.12
N GLY A 363 8.11 -9.59 39.25
CA GLY A 363 6.91 -8.73 39.29
C GLY A 363 5.58 -9.49 39.20
N GLY A 364 5.59 -10.74 38.72
CA GLY A 364 4.42 -11.61 38.60
C GLY A 364 3.95 -12.19 39.94
N GLN A 365 2.67 -12.53 39.99
CA GLN A 365 1.98 -13.04 41.17
C GLN A 365 1.15 -14.29 40.81
N ARG A 366 0.81 -15.12 41.80
CA ARG A 366 -0.07 -16.29 41.58
C ARG A 366 -1.55 -15.90 41.55
N ASP A 367 -1.92 -14.92 42.35
CA ASP A 367 -3.29 -14.45 42.54
C ASP A 367 -3.30 -12.94 42.36
N VAL A 368 -4.13 -12.41 41.47
CA VAL A 368 -4.27 -10.96 41.23
C VAL A 368 -5.74 -10.59 41.15
N ASN A 369 -6.11 -9.53 41.87
CA ASN A 369 -7.48 -9.05 41.99
C ASN A 369 -7.56 -7.61 41.47
N MET A 370 -8.14 -7.43 40.27
CA MET A 370 -8.32 -6.11 39.64
C MET A 370 -9.69 -5.52 40.00
N GLU A 371 -10.20 -4.54 39.26
CA GLU A 371 -11.52 -3.98 39.55
C GLU A 371 -12.64 -4.96 39.17
N ASN A 372 -12.63 -5.44 37.92
CA ASN A 372 -13.66 -6.28 37.31
C ASN A 372 -13.17 -7.72 37.03
N VAL A 373 -11.87 -7.93 36.94
CA VAL A 373 -11.21 -9.22 36.61
C VAL A 373 -10.46 -9.80 37.81
N GLU A 374 -10.49 -11.13 37.94
CA GLU A 374 -9.66 -11.92 38.85
C GLU A 374 -8.76 -12.88 38.04
N PHE A 375 -7.57 -13.16 38.59
CA PHE A 375 -6.55 -14.02 37.99
C PHE A 375 -6.02 -15.02 39.02
N HIS A 376 -5.98 -16.31 38.66
CA HIS A 376 -5.39 -17.38 39.46
C HIS A 376 -4.47 -18.26 38.59
N LEU A 377 -3.24 -18.49 39.04
CA LEU A 377 -2.20 -19.21 38.30
C LEU A 377 -1.90 -20.59 38.92
N THR A 378 -2.63 -21.62 38.48
CA THR A 378 -2.43 -23.00 38.93
C THR A 378 -0.97 -23.44 38.73
N GLU A 379 -0.29 -23.77 39.83
CA GLU A 379 1.14 -24.06 39.86
C GLU A 379 1.53 -25.34 39.11
N LYS A 380 0.77 -26.44 39.29
CA LYS A 380 1.01 -27.73 38.65
C LYS A 380 -0.31 -28.34 38.17
N GLU A 381 -0.34 -28.77 36.91
CA GLU A 381 -1.50 -29.44 36.27
C GLU A 381 -1.02 -30.60 35.39
N ASP A 382 -1.80 -31.68 35.26
CA ASP A 382 -1.50 -32.77 34.32
C ASP A 382 -1.58 -32.27 32.87
N PHE A 383 -0.66 -32.71 32.00
CA PHE A 383 -0.62 -32.22 30.62
C PHE A 383 -1.66 -32.91 29.73
N MET A 384 -2.67 -32.16 29.31
CA MET A 384 -3.74 -32.67 28.46
C MET A 384 -3.27 -32.93 27.01
N HIS A 385 -3.24 -34.20 26.62
CA HIS A 385 -2.94 -34.60 25.24
C HIS A 385 -4.14 -34.43 24.29
N GLY A 386 -3.95 -33.64 23.24
CA GLY A 386 -4.95 -33.50 22.17
C GLY A 386 -4.53 -32.46 21.11
N SER A 387 -5.47 -32.10 20.24
CA SER A 387 -5.32 -31.03 19.24
C SER A 387 -5.89 -29.71 19.77
N PRO A 388 -5.21 -28.56 19.63
CA PRO A 388 -5.80 -27.27 19.99
C PRO A 388 -6.97 -26.92 19.06
N VAL A 389 -8.13 -26.54 19.62
CA VAL A 389 -9.37 -26.22 18.86
C VAL A 389 -9.17 -24.97 17.99
N ILE A 390 -8.30 -24.04 18.38
CA ILE A 390 -7.86 -22.92 17.53
C ILE A 390 -7.28 -23.40 16.18
N VAL A 391 -6.65 -24.58 16.12
CA VAL A 391 -6.18 -25.16 14.85
C VAL A 391 -7.35 -25.73 14.03
N GLU A 392 -8.43 -26.20 14.66
CA GLU A 392 -9.68 -26.59 13.98
C GLU A 392 -10.41 -25.37 13.40
N ALA A 393 -10.38 -24.23 14.12
CA ALA A 393 -10.87 -22.95 13.61
C ALA A 393 -10.08 -22.48 12.38
N TYR A 394 -8.73 -22.49 12.43
CA TYR A 394 -7.89 -22.19 11.26
C TYR A 394 -8.18 -23.10 10.06
N LYS A 395 -8.31 -24.42 10.28
CA LYS A 395 -8.65 -25.38 9.21
C LYS A 395 -10.03 -25.15 8.60
N SER A 396 -11.00 -24.75 9.43
CA SER A 396 -12.36 -24.42 8.99
C SER A 396 -12.40 -23.25 8.01
N ILE A 397 -11.47 -22.30 8.17
CA ILE A 397 -11.33 -21.15 7.27
C ILE A 397 -10.43 -21.51 6.08
N PHE A 398 -9.20 -21.99 6.30
CA PHE A 398 -8.16 -22.07 5.26
C PHE A 398 -8.09 -23.38 4.46
N ILE A 399 -8.73 -24.46 4.93
CA ILE A 399 -8.71 -25.76 4.23
C ILE A 399 -10.11 -26.15 3.78
N ASN A 400 -11.12 -25.91 4.64
CA ASN A 400 -12.50 -26.25 4.35
C ASN A 400 -13.27 -25.13 3.61
N ASP A 401 -12.68 -23.93 3.51
CA ASP A 401 -13.28 -22.69 2.94
C ASP A 401 -14.73 -22.49 3.40
N SER A 402 -14.98 -22.63 4.71
CA SER A 402 -16.34 -22.68 5.22
C SER A 402 -16.50 -22.19 6.66
N TYR A 403 -17.02 -20.97 6.77
CA TYR A 403 -17.57 -20.45 8.03
C TYR A 403 -18.65 -21.37 8.64
N LYS A 404 -19.25 -22.31 7.88
CA LYS A 404 -20.14 -23.35 8.43
C LYS A 404 -19.42 -24.27 9.42
N SER A 405 -18.18 -24.66 9.14
CA SER A 405 -17.38 -25.48 10.07
C SER A 405 -17.01 -24.68 11.32
N LEU A 406 -16.63 -23.40 11.16
CA LEU A 406 -16.35 -22.50 12.29
C LEU A 406 -17.59 -22.29 13.18
N VAL A 407 -18.76 -22.05 12.57
CA VAL A 407 -20.05 -21.93 13.26
C VAL A 407 -20.42 -23.22 13.99
N ASN A 408 -20.09 -24.40 13.46
CA ASN A 408 -20.31 -25.67 14.18
C ASN A 408 -19.43 -25.79 15.42
N ILE A 409 -18.14 -25.43 15.35
CA ILE A 409 -17.23 -25.42 16.51
C ILE A 409 -17.72 -24.42 17.56
N LEU A 410 -18.19 -23.24 17.14
CA LEU A 410 -18.77 -22.25 18.05
C LEU A 410 -20.09 -22.71 18.68
N LYS A 411 -20.90 -23.54 18.00
CA LYS A 411 -22.10 -24.18 18.59
C LYS A 411 -21.75 -25.28 19.59
N GLU A 412 -20.66 -26.02 19.36
CA GLU A 412 -20.13 -26.99 20.32
C GLU A 412 -19.66 -26.30 21.59
N ILE A 413 -18.83 -25.25 21.45
CA ILE A 413 -18.40 -24.36 22.56
C ILE A 413 -19.61 -23.77 23.31
N MET A 414 -20.60 -23.25 22.57
CA MET A 414 -21.81 -22.67 23.16
C MET A 414 -22.60 -23.70 23.99
N GLY A 415 -22.71 -24.94 23.50
CA GLY A 415 -23.37 -26.04 24.19
C GLY A 415 -22.65 -26.42 25.49
N ASP A 416 -21.33 -26.61 25.43
CA ASP A 416 -20.53 -26.96 26.60
C ASP A 416 -20.53 -25.84 27.66
N VAL A 417 -20.41 -24.57 27.25
CA VAL A 417 -20.47 -23.43 28.17
C VAL A 417 -21.83 -23.31 28.85
N ILE A 418 -22.94 -23.46 28.12
CA ILE A 418 -24.28 -23.49 28.72
C ILE A 418 -24.43 -24.68 29.67
N SER A 419 -23.94 -25.86 29.29
CA SER A 419 -24.02 -27.08 30.11
C SER A 419 -23.26 -26.98 31.44
N LEU A 420 -22.15 -26.23 31.46
CA LEU A 420 -21.24 -26.15 32.61
C LEU A 420 -21.38 -24.89 33.47
N TYR A 421 -21.85 -23.77 32.91
CA TYR A 421 -21.76 -22.45 33.55
C TYR A 421 -23.04 -21.59 33.47
N PHE A 422 -24.15 -22.10 32.92
CA PHE A 422 -25.43 -21.38 32.86
C PHE A 422 -26.07 -21.19 34.25
N LEU A 423 -26.43 -19.96 34.57
CA LEU A 423 -26.97 -19.57 35.89
C LEU A 423 -28.48 -19.76 36.03
N GLY A 424 -29.14 -20.38 35.04
CA GLY A 424 -30.61 -20.54 35.02
C GLY A 424 -31.38 -19.26 34.70
N GLN A 425 -30.69 -18.16 34.40
CA GLN A 425 -31.25 -16.82 34.18
C GLN A 425 -30.85 -16.27 32.81
N HIS A 426 -31.69 -15.40 32.26
CA HIS A 426 -31.43 -14.68 31.00
C HIS A 426 -31.43 -13.17 31.24
N ASP A 427 -30.73 -12.43 30.38
CA ASP A 427 -30.78 -10.98 30.38
C ASP A 427 -32.04 -10.42 29.69
N GLU A 428 -32.14 -9.08 29.67
CA GLU A 428 -33.23 -8.31 29.06
C GLU A 428 -33.42 -8.53 27.54
N GLU A 429 -32.40 -9.07 26.85
CA GLU A 429 -32.40 -9.39 25.41
C GLU A 429 -32.58 -10.91 25.16
N GLY A 430 -32.74 -11.71 26.21
CA GLY A 430 -32.97 -13.16 26.14
C GLY A 430 -31.70 -14.00 25.99
N TYR A 431 -30.51 -13.46 26.27
CA TYR A 431 -29.26 -14.22 26.27
C TYR A 431 -29.01 -14.88 27.63
N GLN A 432 -28.50 -16.11 27.62
CA GLN A 432 -28.15 -16.85 28.83
C GLN A 432 -27.07 -16.11 29.63
N LEU A 433 -27.33 -15.91 30.93
CA LEU A 433 -26.33 -15.47 31.90
C LEU A 433 -25.45 -16.65 32.31
N ILE A 434 -24.14 -16.42 32.28
CA ILE A 434 -23.08 -17.41 32.45
C ILE A 434 -22.15 -16.91 33.58
N ASP A 435 -21.74 -17.82 34.47
CA ASP A 435 -20.73 -17.55 35.50
C ASP A 435 -19.46 -16.94 34.86
N GLY A 436 -19.00 -15.80 35.39
CA GLY A 436 -17.84 -15.08 34.88
C GLY A 436 -16.53 -15.90 34.83
N LYS A 437 -16.45 -17.05 35.51
CA LYS A 437 -15.37 -18.06 35.35
C LYS A 437 -15.28 -18.67 33.95
N ALA A 438 -16.31 -18.52 33.11
CA ALA A 438 -16.31 -19.00 31.74
C ALA A 438 -15.64 -18.04 30.74
N VAL A 439 -15.16 -16.85 31.16
CA VAL A 439 -14.55 -15.85 30.27
C VAL A 439 -13.30 -16.35 29.53
N ASP A 440 -12.61 -17.33 30.10
CA ASP A 440 -11.43 -17.98 29.50
C ASP A 440 -11.76 -19.17 28.58
N TYR A 441 -13.04 -19.52 28.40
CA TYR A 441 -13.50 -20.64 27.57
C TYR A 441 -13.40 -20.28 26.08
N CYS A 442 -12.15 -20.23 25.59
CA CYS A 442 -11.78 -19.75 24.27
C CYS A 442 -10.97 -20.78 23.48
N PHE A 443 -10.96 -20.68 22.14
CA PHE A 443 -10.34 -21.66 21.21
C PHE A 443 -8.93 -22.16 21.57
N TRP A 444 -8.13 -21.36 22.28
CA TRP A 444 -6.76 -21.71 22.70
C TRP A 444 -6.67 -22.47 24.04
N ASN A 445 -7.77 -22.60 24.77
CA ASN A 445 -7.85 -23.10 26.14
C ASN A 445 -8.59 -24.45 26.38
N LEU A 446 -9.08 -25.32 25.50
CA LEU A 446 -9.25 -25.30 24.05
C LEU A 446 -8.49 -26.48 23.42
N ILE A 447 -8.57 -27.69 24.01
CA ILE A 447 -7.97 -28.92 23.46
C ILE A 447 -9.05 -29.97 23.19
N ARG A 448 -9.08 -30.53 21.98
CA ARG A 448 -9.86 -31.74 21.65
C ARG A 448 -9.00 -32.99 21.90
N ASN A 449 -9.45 -33.86 22.80
CA ASN A 449 -8.72 -35.05 23.23
C ASN A 449 -8.83 -36.22 22.21
N LYS A 450 -8.23 -37.38 22.53
CA LYS A 450 -8.29 -38.59 21.69
C LYS A 450 -9.69 -39.22 21.52
N SER A 451 -10.64 -38.94 22.40
CA SER A 451 -12.05 -39.37 22.26
C SER A 451 -12.91 -38.35 21.48
N GLY A 452 -12.31 -37.27 20.96
CA GLY A 452 -13.01 -36.21 20.25
C GLY A 452 -13.67 -35.16 21.16
N THR A 453 -13.54 -35.29 22.47
CA THR A 453 -14.16 -34.42 23.48
C THR A 453 -13.35 -33.15 23.69
N MET A 454 -14.00 -31.99 23.81
CA MET A 454 -13.33 -30.75 24.24
C MET A 454 -12.92 -30.83 25.72
N VAL A 455 -11.79 -30.19 26.06
CA VAL A 455 -11.29 -30.06 27.43
C VAL A 455 -10.82 -28.62 27.66
N PHE A 456 -11.32 -28.04 28.76
CA PHE A 456 -10.96 -26.70 29.23
C PHE A 456 -9.80 -26.78 30.24
N ILE A 457 -8.68 -26.16 29.87
CA ILE A 457 -7.36 -26.06 30.50
C ILE A 457 -6.96 -24.58 30.67
N ASP A 458 -5.84 -24.31 31.35
CA ASP A 458 -5.24 -22.96 31.46
C ASP A 458 -6.23 -21.88 31.95
N ARG A 459 -7.13 -22.29 32.86
CA ARG A 459 -8.25 -21.52 33.40
C ARG A 459 -7.73 -20.47 34.38
N LYS A 460 -7.29 -19.32 33.87
CA LYS A 460 -6.59 -18.32 34.69
C LYS A 460 -7.45 -17.11 35.00
N TRP A 461 -8.35 -16.73 34.11
CA TRP A 461 -9.15 -15.52 34.24
C TRP A 461 -10.61 -15.81 34.62
N SER A 462 -11.14 -15.04 35.56
CA SER A 462 -12.57 -14.95 35.85
C SER A 462 -13.04 -13.50 35.86
N PHE A 463 -14.21 -13.24 35.29
CA PHE A 463 -14.91 -11.97 35.45
C PHE A 463 -15.70 -12.01 36.77
N LYS A 464 -15.69 -10.91 37.55
CA LYS A 464 -16.41 -10.85 38.84
C LYS A 464 -17.92 -10.70 38.72
N LYS A 465 -18.39 -10.30 37.54
CA LYS A 465 -19.80 -10.14 37.19
C LYS A 465 -20.17 -11.28 36.25
N ASP A 466 -21.44 -11.66 36.30
CA ASP A 466 -21.99 -12.60 35.32
C ASP A 466 -21.86 -12.01 33.92
N ILE A 467 -21.51 -12.86 32.96
CA ILE A 467 -21.35 -12.51 31.55
C ILE A 467 -22.41 -13.23 30.72
N THR A 468 -22.50 -12.91 29.44
CA THR A 468 -23.50 -13.52 28.55
C THR A 468 -22.87 -14.50 27.59
N ILE A 469 -23.63 -15.51 27.15
CA ILE A 469 -23.12 -16.54 26.24
C ILE A 469 -22.59 -15.95 24.92
N ASP A 470 -23.22 -14.90 24.41
CA ASP A 470 -22.82 -14.22 23.19
C ASP A 470 -21.53 -13.38 23.36
N TYR A 471 -21.20 -12.93 24.57
CA TYR A 471 -19.91 -12.30 24.85
C TYR A 471 -18.75 -13.32 24.75
N ILE A 472 -18.95 -14.55 25.22
CA ILE A 472 -17.92 -15.62 25.13
C ILE A 472 -17.67 -16.01 23.66
N ILE A 473 -18.72 -16.10 22.85
CA ILE A 473 -18.61 -16.35 21.40
C ILE A 473 -17.99 -15.15 20.67
N PHE A 474 -18.38 -13.91 21.01
CA PHE A 474 -17.78 -12.68 20.51
C PHE A 474 -16.26 -12.66 20.78
N ARG A 475 -15.85 -12.95 22.01
CA ARG A 475 -14.45 -12.96 22.46
C ARG A 475 -13.59 -14.00 21.72
N ASN A 476 -14.15 -15.18 21.46
CA ASN A 476 -13.54 -16.20 20.60
C ASN A 476 -13.26 -15.66 19.20
N LEU A 477 -14.22 -14.98 18.57
CA LEU A 477 -14.09 -14.40 17.23
C LEU A 477 -13.17 -13.17 17.19
N TYR A 478 -13.25 -12.31 18.22
CA TYR A 478 -12.46 -11.08 18.36
C TYR A 478 -10.96 -11.37 18.34
N HIS A 479 -10.52 -12.36 19.13
CA HIS A 479 -9.12 -12.78 19.14
C HIS A 479 -8.74 -13.61 17.90
N LEU A 480 -9.65 -14.42 17.35
CA LEU A 480 -9.41 -15.18 16.12
C LEU A 480 -9.09 -14.26 14.93
N TYR A 481 -9.82 -13.15 14.76
CA TYR A 481 -9.60 -12.19 13.66
C TYR A 481 -8.14 -11.71 13.58
N ASN A 482 -7.51 -11.42 14.71
CA ASN A 482 -6.13 -10.92 14.75
C ASN A 482 -5.10 -11.94 14.23
N ASP A 483 -5.38 -13.24 14.36
CA ASP A 483 -4.53 -14.31 13.80
C ASP A 483 -4.80 -14.53 12.28
N ILE A 484 -5.94 -14.06 11.72
CA ILE A 484 -6.40 -14.38 10.35
C ILE A 484 -6.65 -13.19 9.40
N TYR A 485 -6.62 -11.95 9.87
CA TYR A 485 -7.02 -10.76 9.08
C TYR A 485 -6.35 -10.60 7.70
N PRO A 486 -5.11 -11.05 7.43
CA PRO A 486 -4.50 -10.93 6.10
C PRO A 486 -5.15 -11.82 5.02
N PHE A 487 -6.04 -12.73 5.43
CA PHE A 487 -6.55 -13.82 4.59
C PHE A 487 -8.09 -13.85 4.44
N VAL A 488 -8.83 -13.11 5.25
CA VAL A 488 -10.30 -13.01 5.17
C VAL A 488 -10.73 -11.83 4.31
N SER A 489 -11.99 -11.82 3.86
CA SER A 489 -12.53 -10.79 2.98
C SER A 489 -13.13 -9.59 3.71
N GLU A 490 -13.57 -9.82 4.95
CA GLU A 490 -14.08 -8.83 5.89
C GLU A 490 -12.94 -7.90 6.31
N LYS A 491 -13.01 -6.64 5.85
CA LYS A 491 -11.94 -5.64 6.02
C LYS A 491 -11.86 -5.06 7.43
N THR A 492 -12.83 -5.34 8.30
CA THR A 492 -12.80 -4.94 9.70
C THR A 492 -13.13 -6.09 10.65
N LEU A 493 -12.55 -5.99 11.85
CA LEU A 493 -12.84 -6.84 13.00
C LEU A 493 -14.34 -6.86 13.34
N SER A 494 -15.02 -5.72 13.24
CA SER A 494 -16.45 -5.61 13.56
C SER A 494 -17.29 -6.39 12.54
N ASP A 495 -17.04 -6.21 11.23
CA ASP A 495 -17.77 -6.93 10.18
C ASP A 495 -17.62 -8.44 10.34
N PHE A 496 -16.38 -8.93 10.52
CA PHE A 496 -16.09 -10.36 10.69
C PHE A 496 -16.84 -10.96 11.88
N VAL A 497 -16.74 -10.32 13.05
CA VAL A 497 -17.40 -10.82 14.26
C VAL A 497 -18.92 -10.75 14.10
N PHE A 498 -19.48 -9.60 13.68
CA PHE A 498 -20.92 -9.39 13.52
C PHE A 498 -21.55 -10.40 12.54
N ASN A 499 -20.93 -10.60 11.38
CA ASN A 499 -21.40 -11.52 10.33
C ASN A 499 -21.39 -12.99 10.74
N ILE A 500 -20.64 -13.38 11.79
CA ILE A 500 -20.67 -14.75 12.34
C ILE A 500 -21.59 -14.82 13.56
N MET A 501 -21.63 -13.77 14.40
CA MET A 501 -22.57 -13.68 15.52
C MET A 501 -24.03 -13.78 15.07
N GLN A 502 -24.43 -13.11 13.97
CA GLN A 502 -25.79 -13.23 13.42
C GLN A 502 -26.15 -14.63 12.90
N LYS A 503 -25.15 -15.46 12.55
CA LYS A 503 -25.34 -16.87 12.14
C LYS A 503 -25.50 -17.83 13.34
N LEU A 504 -25.26 -17.33 14.55
CA LEU A 504 -25.37 -18.06 15.82
C LEU A 504 -26.58 -17.59 16.64
N PHE A 505 -26.83 -16.27 16.65
CA PHE A 505 -27.89 -15.61 17.39
C PHE A 505 -28.67 -14.70 16.44
N THR A 506 -29.88 -15.12 16.03
CA THR A 506 -30.69 -14.41 15.03
C THR A 506 -31.25 -13.06 15.52
N GLN A 507 -31.18 -12.79 16.82
CA GLN A 507 -31.54 -11.53 17.46
C GLN A 507 -30.36 -10.58 17.71
N TYR A 508 -29.14 -10.90 17.25
CA TYR A 508 -27.94 -10.11 17.51
C TYR A 508 -27.96 -8.74 16.80
N SER A 509 -28.09 -7.69 17.61
CA SER A 509 -28.20 -6.29 17.20
C SER A 509 -26.84 -5.58 17.17
N SER A 510 -26.79 -4.40 16.55
CA SER A 510 -25.57 -3.57 16.50
C SER A 510 -25.28 -2.93 17.86
N GLU A 511 -26.33 -2.63 18.63
CA GLU A 511 -26.28 -2.21 20.02
C GLU A 511 -25.67 -3.31 20.90
N ARG A 512 -26.09 -4.57 20.71
CA ARG A 512 -25.52 -5.74 21.40
C ARG A 512 -24.06 -5.97 21.03
N HIS A 513 -23.71 -5.74 19.76
CA HIS A 513 -22.34 -5.81 19.29
C HIS A 513 -21.44 -4.78 19.97
N ALA A 514 -21.91 -3.53 20.10
CA ALA A 514 -21.22 -2.47 20.85
C ALA A 514 -21.11 -2.79 22.36
N ARG A 515 -22.14 -3.40 22.96
CA ARG A 515 -22.12 -3.89 24.36
C ARG A 515 -20.98 -4.88 24.59
N ASN A 516 -20.80 -5.86 23.70
CA ASN A 516 -19.73 -6.86 23.84
C ASN A 516 -18.34 -6.26 23.64
N PHE A 517 -18.17 -5.30 22.71
CA PHE A 517 -16.94 -4.51 22.60
C PHE A 517 -16.64 -3.71 23.87
N ALA A 518 -17.65 -3.14 24.54
CA ALA A 518 -17.45 -2.40 25.79
C ALA A 518 -17.02 -3.32 26.95
N ILE A 519 -17.60 -4.53 27.07
CA ILE A 519 -17.19 -5.53 28.07
C ILE A 519 -15.75 -5.98 27.82
N GLU A 520 -15.36 -6.24 26.57
CA GLU A 520 -13.97 -6.56 26.21
C GLU A 520 -13.03 -5.40 26.52
N SER A 521 -13.44 -4.14 26.29
CA SER A 521 -12.66 -2.95 26.64
C SER A 521 -12.38 -2.86 28.15
N VAL A 522 -13.38 -3.19 29.00
CA VAL A 522 -13.19 -3.28 30.46
C VAL A 522 -12.22 -4.40 30.83
N PHE A 523 -12.37 -5.58 30.23
CA PHE A 523 -11.49 -6.73 30.47
C PHE A 523 -10.02 -6.42 30.10
N GLN A 524 -9.77 -5.77 28.95
CA GLN A 524 -8.42 -5.41 28.53
C GLN A 524 -7.81 -4.28 29.38
N ASN A 525 -8.60 -3.31 29.84
CA ASN A 525 -8.11 -2.23 30.72
C ASN A 525 -7.64 -2.74 32.10
N ASP A 526 -8.26 -3.80 32.62
CA ASP A 526 -7.81 -4.44 33.86
C ASP A 526 -6.46 -5.18 33.69
N ILE A 527 -6.16 -5.68 32.49
CA ILE A 527 -5.02 -6.58 32.24
C ILE A 527 -3.81 -5.87 31.61
N THR A 528 -4.06 -4.81 30.84
CA THR A 528 -3.04 -4.16 29.98
C THR A 528 -2.63 -2.76 30.43
N THR A 529 -1.49 -2.29 29.92
CA THR A 529 -0.97 -0.91 30.11
C THR A 529 -1.61 0.10 29.17
N LEU A 530 -2.48 -0.34 28.25
CA LEU A 530 -3.12 0.49 27.24
C LEU A 530 -4.54 0.86 27.69
N HIS A 531 -4.92 2.12 27.52
CA HIS A 531 -6.30 2.56 27.69
C HIS A 531 -7.13 2.25 26.44
N TYR A 532 -7.73 1.06 26.40
CA TYR A 532 -8.70 0.67 25.40
C TYR A 532 -10.01 1.44 25.61
N ASN A 533 -10.38 2.25 24.62
CA ASN A 533 -11.62 3.02 24.60
C ASN A 533 -12.47 2.63 23.38
N LEU A 534 -12.79 1.33 23.26
CA LEU A 534 -13.44 0.71 22.09
C LEU A 534 -14.88 1.22 21.84
N ALA A 535 -15.44 1.99 22.79
CA ALA A 535 -16.72 2.65 22.65
C ALA A 535 -16.73 3.75 21.55
N TYR A 536 -15.59 4.35 21.21
CA TYR A 536 -15.55 5.44 20.22
C TYR A 536 -15.74 4.98 18.77
N THR A 537 -15.61 3.68 18.49
CA THR A 537 -15.79 3.08 17.16
C THR A 537 -17.24 2.80 16.77
N SER A 538 -18.21 2.93 17.69
CA SER A 538 -19.63 2.64 17.41
C SER A 538 -20.38 3.81 16.76
N ALA A 539 -19.80 5.03 16.76
CA ALA A 539 -20.46 6.27 16.33
C ALA A 539 -20.71 6.41 14.82
N GLN A 540 -20.46 5.37 14.01
CA GLN A 540 -20.60 5.40 12.54
C GLN A 540 -21.69 4.48 11.95
N TYR A 541 -22.35 3.62 12.74
CA TYR A 541 -23.31 2.64 12.19
C TYR A 541 -24.76 2.86 12.61
N ASN A 542 -25.54 3.42 11.70
CA ASN A 542 -26.97 3.71 11.86
C ASN A 542 -27.81 2.55 11.27
N ILE A 543 -27.81 1.38 11.91
CA ILE A 543 -28.37 0.13 11.36
C ILE A 543 -29.82 -0.07 11.82
N LYS A 544 -30.78 0.42 11.02
CA LYS A 544 -32.21 0.08 11.17
C LYS A 544 -32.95 -0.28 9.88
N SER A 545 -32.39 0.05 8.72
CA SER A 545 -32.91 -0.27 7.38
C SER A 545 -32.66 -1.73 6.98
N ASN A 546 -31.45 -2.25 7.22
CA ASN A 546 -30.97 -3.50 6.59
C ASN A 546 -31.75 -4.76 7.00
N PHE A 547 -32.31 -4.82 8.22
CA PHE A 547 -33.02 -6.03 8.71
C PHE A 547 -34.28 -6.39 7.91
N THR A 548 -34.98 -5.40 7.34
CA THR A 548 -36.15 -5.65 6.48
C THR A 548 -35.75 -6.23 5.13
N TYR A 549 -34.67 -5.68 4.54
CA TYR A 549 -34.14 -6.10 3.24
C TYR A 549 -33.53 -7.51 3.28
N ILE A 550 -32.85 -7.88 4.37
CA ILE A 550 -32.30 -9.23 4.56
C ILE A 550 -33.41 -10.30 4.57
N ARG A 551 -34.52 -10.08 5.31
CA ARG A 551 -35.63 -11.04 5.34
C ARG A 551 -36.34 -11.18 4.00
N GLU A 552 -36.46 -10.10 3.22
CA GLU A 552 -36.92 -10.18 1.84
C GLU A 552 -35.98 -11.03 0.98
N LEU A 553 -34.66 -10.84 1.11
CA LEU A 553 -33.66 -11.59 0.36
C LEU A 553 -33.68 -13.08 0.72
N GLU A 554 -33.80 -13.45 1.99
CA GLU A 554 -33.93 -14.84 2.43
C GLU A 554 -35.17 -15.52 1.83
N SER A 555 -36.32 -14.84 1.80
CA SER A 555 -37.54 -15.34 1.16
C SER A 555 -37.37 -15.50 -0.36
N LYS A 556 -36.74 -14.51 -1.02
CA LYS A 556 -36.42 -14.54 -2.46
C LYS A 556 -35.38 -15.63 -2.80
N ILE A 557 -34.47 -15.95 -1.88
CA ILE A 557 -33.51 -17.06 -2.00
C ILE A 557 -34.25 -18.41 -1.94
N GLN A 558 -35.10 -18.65 -0.92
CA GLN A 558 -35.87 -19.90 -0.83
C GLN A 558 -36.74 -20.16 -2.08
N GLN A 559 -37.42 -19.12 -2.60
CA GLN A 559 -38.17 -19.25 -3.85
C GLN A 559 -37.27 -19.62 -5.04
N LYS A 560 -36.06 -19.04 -5.12
CA LYS A 560 -35.10 -19.34 -6.19
C LYS A 560 -34.40 -20.70 -6.03
N GLU A 561 -34.18 -21.20 -4.81
CA GLU A 561 -33.70 -22.56 -4.57
C GLU A 561 -34.72 -23.61 -5.03
N LEU A 562 -36.00 -23.39 -4.75
CA LEU A 562 -37.09 -24.26 -5.22
C LEU A 562 -37.19 -24.26 -6.76
N ALA A 563 -37.03 -23.09 -7.39
CA ALA A 563 -36.92 -22.98 -8.85
C ALA A 563 -35.66 -23.69 -9.39
N LEU A 564 -34.54 -23.61 -8.69
CA LEU A 564 -33.28 -24.30 -9.05
C LEU A 564 -33.45 -25.82 -9.04
N GLN A 565 -34.15 -26.39 -8.04
CA GLN A 565 -34.43 -27.83 -7.99
C GLN A 565 -35.33 -28.30 -9.15
N ASN A 566 -36.31 -27.48 -9.55
CA ASN A 566 -37.13 -27.75 -10.74
C ASN A 566 -36.33 -27.65 -12.05
N ILE A 567 -35.36 -26.72 -12.14
CA ILE A 567 -34.42 -26.67 -13.27
C ILE A 567 -33.50 -27.90 -13.26
N TYR A 568 -32.94 -28.27 -12.12
CA TYR A 568 -32.00 -29.40 -11.99
C TYR A 568 -32.63 -30.77 -12.25
N SER A 569 -33.93 -30.94 -11.94
CA SER A 569 -34.66 -32.16 -12.28
C SER A 569 -35.06 -32.23 -13.77
N SER A 570 -35.07 -31.11 -14.50
CA SER A 570 -35.51 -31.04 -15.90
C SER A 570 -34.68 -31.90 -16.87
N THR A 571 -35.30 -32.35 -17.97
CA THR A 571 -34.61 -33.02 -19.09
C THR A 571 -33.58 -32.12 -19.77
N GLY A 572 -33.81 -30.81 -19.83
CA GLY A 572 -32.87 -29.83 -20.37
C GLY A 572 -31.56 -29.79 -19.57
N TRP A 573 -31.63 -29.74 -18.24
CA TRP A 573 -30.43 -29.77 -17.40
C TRP A 573 -29.67 -31.09 -17.50
N ARG A 574 -30.36 -32.23 -17.64
CA ARG A 574 -29.71 -33.53 -17.88
C ARG A 574 -28.97 -33.59 -19.23
N MET A 575 -29.44 -32.90 -20.27
CA MET A 575 -28.70 -32.71 -21.51
C MET A 575 -27.52 -31.75 -21.33
N LEU A 576 -27.71 -30.66 -20.59
CA LEU A 576 -26.65 -29.70 -20.27
C LEU A 576 -25.50 -30.36 -19.48
N LEU A 577 -25.81 -31.26 -18.55
CA LEU A 577 -24.84 -32.08 -17.82
C LEU A 577 -24.05 -33.05 -18.73
N LYS A 578 -24.67 -33.62 -19.77
CA LYS A 578 -23.93 -34.40 -20.79
C LYS A 578 -23.00 -33.50 -21.60
N TYR A 579 -23.47 -32.33 -22.04
CA TYR A 579 -22.65 -31.33 -22.72
C TYR A 579 -21.47 -30.89 -21.85
N TYR A 580 -21.68 -30.57 -20.57
CA TYR A 580 -20.62 -30.20 -19.65
C TYR A 580 -19.63 -31.33 -19.39
N ARG A 581 -20.07 -32.59 -19.18
CA ARG A 581 -19.14 -33.73 -19.07
C ARG A 581 -18.25 -33.91 -20.32
N ILE A 582 -18.78 -33.66 -21.52
CA ILE A 582 -18.00 -33.68 -22.77
C ILE A 582 -17.05 -32.48 -22.85
N ARG A 583 -17.56 -31.26 -22.59
CA ARG A 583 -16.77 -30.01 -22.52
C ARG A 583 -15.61 -30.13 -21.53
N ASP A 584 -15.84 -30.73 -20.36
CA ASP A 584 -14.88 -30.78 -19.27
C ASP A 584 -13.93 -31.97 -19.39
N SER A 585 -14.29 -33.00 -20.16
CA SER A 585 -13.34 -34.01 -20.67
C SER A 585 -12.36 -33.41 -21.69
N ILE A 586 -12.82 -32.53 -22.58
CA ILE A 586 -11.98 -31.87 -23.60
C ILE A 586 -11.18 -30.68 -23.00
N PHE A 587 -11.77 -29.97 -22.04
CA PHE A 587 -11.20 -28.79 -21.38
C PHE A 587 -11.32 -28.91 -19.84
N PRO A 588 -10.49 -29.73 -19.16
CA PRO A 588 -10.58 -29.96 -17.72
C PRO A 588 -10.29 -28.70 -16.89
N GLU A 589 -10.93 -28.58 -15.73
CA GLU A 589 -10.73 -27.45 -14.82
C GLU A 589 -9.30 -27.40 -14.25
N GLY A 590 -8.87 -26.22 -13.79
CA GLY A 590 -7.47 -25.92 -13.44
C GLY A 590 -6.50 -25.87 -14.64
N THR A 591 -6.83 -26.44 -15.80
CA THR A 591 -5.89 -26.49 -16.93
C THR A 591 -5.77 -25.17 -17.68
N ALA A 592 -4.57 -24.91 -18.21
CA ALA A 592 -4.31 -23.81 -19.14
C ALA A 592 -5.24 -23.84 -20.38
N ARG A 593 -5.69 -25.03 -20.82
CA ARG A 593 -6.66 -25.16 -21.93
C ARG A 593 -8.06 -24.65 -21.57
N LYS A 594 -8.53 -24.86 -20.33
CA LYS A 594 -9.82 -24.34 -19.85
C LYS A 594 -9.75 -22.83 -19.57
N SER A 595 -8.64 -22.35 -19.02
CA SER A 595 -8.37 -20.91 -18.90
C SER A 595 -8.33 -20.23 -20.28
N LEU A 596 -7.64 -20.83 -21.25
CA LEU A 596 -7.63 -20.38 -22.64
C LEU A 596 -9.03 -20.40 -23.26
N MET A 597 -9.81 -21.49 -23.11
CA MET A 597 -11.17 -21.58 -23.62
C MET A 597 -12.09 -20.50 -23.03
N ASN A 598 -12.06 -20.28 -21.71
CA ASN A 598 -12.87 -19.25 -21.05
C ASN A 598 -12.44 -17.83 -21.50
N SER A 599 -11.13 -17.61 -21.67
CA SER A 599 -10.58 -16.37 -22.23
C SER A 599 -11.01 -16.18 -23.69
N VAL A 600 -11.04 -17.25 -24.49
CA VAL A 600 -11.49 -17.25 -25.89
C VAL A 600 -13.01 -17.05 -26.01
N ILE A 601 -13.82 -17.54 -25.07
CA ILE A 601 -15.27 -17.28 -25.03
C ILE A 601 -15.57 -15.84 -24.62
N ARG A 602 -14.83 -15.27 -23.65
CA ARG A 602 -14.90 -13.82 -23.36
C ARG A 602 -14.39 -12.99 -24.55
N LEU A 603 -13.30 -13.42 -25.21
CA LEU A 603 -12.77 -12.79 -26.43
C LEU A 603 -13.83 -12.77 -27.56
N PHE A 604 -14.49 -13.89 -27.87
CA PHE A 604 -15.55 -13.93 -28.87
C PHE A 604 -16.80 -13.13 -28.51
N ARG A 605 -17.01 -12.78 -27.23
CA ARG A 605 -18.09 -11.87 -26.79
C ARG A 605 -17.67 -10.39 -26.78
N LEU A 606 -16.36 -10.10 -26.73
CA LEU A 606 -15.79 -8.76 -26.79
C LEU A 606 -15.36 -8.37 -28.22
N LEU A 607 -15.24 -9.34 -29.14
CA LEU A 607 -14.98 -9.14 -30.56
C LEU A 607 -16.31 -9.08 -31.34
N THR A 608 -16.87 -7.87 -31.47
CA THR A 608 -17.72 -7.53 -32.62
C THR A 608 -16.90 -7.61 -33.92
N GLU A 609 -17.54 -7.85 -35.06
CA GLU A 609 -16.84 -7.99 -36.36
C GLU A 609 -15.94 -6.78 -36.69
N LEU A 610 -16.39 -5.59 -36.29
CA LEU A 610 -15.69 -4.31 -36.42
C LEU A 610 -14.30 -4.29 -35.73
N ASN A 611 -14.12 -5.03 -34.62
CA ASN A 611 -12.87 -5.02 -33.85
C ASN A 611 -11.77 -5.94 -34.44
N ILE A 612 -12.11 -6.86 -35.34
CA ILE A 612 -11.16 -7.84 -35.90
C ILE A 612 -10.07 -7.13 -36.72
N LYS A 613 -10.43 -6.18 -37.59
CA LYS A 613 -9.46 -5.39 -38.38
C LYS A 613 -8.50 -4.60 -37.49
N LYS A 614 -9.02 -3.95 -36.44
CA LYS A 614 -8.23 -3.15 -35.47
C LYS A 614 -7.28 -4.03 -34.65
N SER A 615 -7.72 -5.23 -34.23
CA SER A 615 -6.87 -6.23 -33.58
C SER A 615 -5.76 -6.76 -34.50
N ILE A 616 -6.07 -7.07 -35.76
CA ILE A 616 -5.08 -7.51 -36.75
C ILE A 616 -4.05 -6.39 -37.04
N SER A 617 -4.49 -5.14 -37.12
CA SER A 617 -3.59 -3.99 -37.29
C SER A 617 -2.64 -3.83 -36.09
N TYR A 618 -3.17 -3.86 -34.86
CA TYR A 618 -2.35 -3.80 -33.65
C TYR A 618 -1.35 -4.99 -33.57
N LEU A 619 -1.80 -6.20 -33.94
CA LEU A 619 -0.95 -7.38 -34.01
C LEU A 619 0.19 -7.23 -35.05
N LYS A 620 -0.07 -6.62 -36.21
CA LYS A 620 0.96 -6.32 -37.23
C LYS A 620 1.94 -5.24 -36.77
N THR A 621 1.46 -4.19 -36.11
CA THR A 621 2.29 -3.02 -35.71
C THR A 621 3.11 -3.27 -34.45
N TYR A 622 2.62 -4.07 -33.49
CA TYR A 622 3.25 -4.24 -32.17
C TYR A 622 3.61 -5.71 -31.84
N GLY A 623 3.21 -6.67 -32.66
CA GLY A 623 3.58 -8.08 -32.52
C GLY A 623 2.77 -8.86 -31.47
N MET A 624 2.82 -10.20 -31.58
CA MET A 624 1.98 -11.11 -30.80
C MET A 624 2.14 -10.98 -29.28
N ARG A 625 3.36 -10.74 -28.78
CA ARG A 625 3.62 -10.56 -27.34
C ARG A 625 2.92 -9.30 -26.78
N ALA A 626 2.94 -8.19 -27.52
CA ALA A 626 2.28 -6.96 -27.09
C ALA A 626 0.75 -7.05 -27.22
N PHE A 627 0.24 -7.77 -28.22
CA PHE A 627 -1.19 -8.05 -28.39
C PHE A 627 -1.75 -8.92 -27.26
N LEU A 628 -1.07 -10.04 -26.94
CA LEU A 628 -1.47 -10.92 -25.84
C LEU A 628 -1.39 -10.23 -24.46
N ARG A 629 -0.40 -9.36 -24.25
CA ARG A 629 -0.33 -8.52 -23.04
C ARG A 629 -1.54 -7.59 -22.93
N LYS A 630 -1.84 -6.81 -23.98
CA LYS A 630 -2.99 -5.87 -24.01
C LYS A 630 -4.34 -6.57 -23.84
N LEU A 631 -4.46 -7.82 -24.33
CA LEU A 631 -5.62 -8.66 -24.06
C LEU A 631 -5.74 -9.09 -22.60
N ARG A 632 -4.64 -9.52 -21.97
CA ARG A 632 -4.63 -9.89 -20.54
C ARG A 632 -4.93 -8.68 -19.65
N GLU A 633 -4.40 -7.51 -20.01
CA GLU A 633 -4.67 -6.23 -19.33
C GLU A 633 -6.17 -5.91 -19.38
N LYS A 634 -6.81 -5.88 -20.56
CA LYS A 634 -8.26 -5.63 -20.69
C LYS A 634 -9.16 -6.65 -19.98
N ILE A 635 -8.77 -7.93 -19.92
CA ILE A 635 -9.54 -8.97 -19.21
C ILE A 635 -9.43 -8.81 -17.68
N ALA A 636 -8.28 -8.36 -17.17
CA ALA A 636 -8.12 -8.02 -15.77
C ALA A 636 -8.85 -6.72 -15.40
N GLU A 637 -8.75 -5.70 -16.26
CA GLU A 637 -9.43 -4.41 -16.13
C GLU A 637 -10.95 -4.56 -15.99
N GLY A 638 -11.59 -5.40 -16.82
CA GLY A 638 -13.02 -5.69 -16.70
C GLY A 638 -13.41 -6.31 -15.34
N ASN A 639 -12.69 -7.34 -14.89
CA ASN A 639 -12.93 -7.95 -13.57
C ASN A 639 -12.73 -6.96 -12.41
N LEU A 640 -11.79 -6.02 -12.53
CA LEU A 640 -11.57 -4.97 -11.53
C LEU A 640 -12.68 -3.91 -11.60
N TYR A 641 -13.21 -3.61 -12.78
CA TYR A 641 -14.28 -2.63 -12.94
C TYR A 641 -15.62 -3.12 -12.37
N ASP A 642 -15.96 -4.40 -12.55
CA ASP A 642 -17.12 -5.02 -11.87
C ASP A 642 -17.05 -4.82 -10.33
N ILE A 643 -15.87 -4.97 -9.74
CA ILE A 643 -15.63 -4.76 -8.30
C ILE A 643 -15.67 -3.27 -7.94
N TRP A 644 -15.16 -2.39 -8.80
CA TRP A 644 -15.23 -0.93 -8.60
C TRP A 644 -16.69 -0.46 -8.58
N ILE A 645 -17.53 -0.91 -9.52
CA ILE A 645 -18.96 -0.60 -9.57
C ILE A 645 -19.62 -1.02 -8.25
N ALA A 646 -19.45 -2.30 -7.87
CA ALA A 646 -20.05 -2.86 -6.66
C ALA A 646 -19.59 -2.23 -5.32
N LYS A 647 -18.54 -1.39 -5.34
CA LYS A 647 -18.00 -0.68 -4.17
C LYS A 647 -18.33 0.81 -4.15
N ASN A 648 -18.46 1.45 -5.32
CA ASN A 648 -18.52 2.93 -5.43
C ASN A 648 -19.88 3.46 -5.93
N GLU A 649 -20.75 2.60 -6.45
CA GLU A 649 -22.11 2.95 -6.87
C GLU A 649 -23.15 2.53 -5.80
N PRO A 650 -24.25 3.26 -5.64
CA PRO A 650 -25.27 2.98 -4.63
C PRO A 650 -26.00 1.67 -4.87
N ASP A 651 -26.29 0.94 -3.79
CA ASP A 651 -27.14 -0.25 -3.82
C ASP A 651 -28.64 0.12 -3.83
N ASN A 652 -29.53 -0.88 -3.84
CA ASN A 652 -30.97 -0.65 -3.79
C ASN A 652 -31.44 0.10 -2.53
N THR A 653 -30.70 -0.02 -1.42
CA THR A 653 -31.00 0.64 -0.14
C THR A 653 -30.69 2.13 -0.21
N GLU A 654 -29.51 2.49 -0.71
CA GLU A 654 -29.11 3.88 -0.94
C GLU A 654 -29.96 4.51 -2.06
N LEU A 655 -30.26 3.80 -3.15
CA LEU A 655 -31.18 4.28 -4.19
C LEU A 655 -32.61 4.55 -3.67
N ALA A 656 -33.06 3.84 -2.62
CA ALA A 656 -34.31 4.16 -1.94
C ALA A 656 -34.17 5.42 -1.07
N TYR A 657 -33.10 5.53 -0.27
CA TYR A 657 -32.80 6.73 0.52
C TYR A 657 -32.73 8.00 -0.34
N GLN A 658 -32.11 7.92 -1.52
CA GLN A 658 -32.02 9.05 -2.46
C GLN A 658 -33.38 9.55 -2.97
N LYS A 659 -34.40 8.69 -3.04
CA LYS A 659 -35.78 9.06 -3.45
C LYS A 659 -36.54 9.77 -2.33
N GLU A 660 -36.21 9.50 -1.07
CA GLU A 660 -36.78 10.18 0.10
C GLU A 660 -36.01 11.47 0.45
N LYS A 661 -34.80 11.63 -0.07
CA LYS A 661 -33.90 12.75 0.25
C LYS A 661 -34.34 14.07 -0.38
N THR A 662 -34.66 15.04 0.46
CA THR A 662 -34.86 16.44 0.07
C THR A 662 -33.55 17.23 0.13
N PHE A 663 -33.43 18.25 -0.74
CA PHE A 663 -32.30 19.17 -0.80
C PHE A 663 -32.75 20.62 -0.55
N PRO A 664 -31.96 21.44 0.19
CA PRO A 664 -32.26 22.86 0.43
C PRO A 664 -32.49 23.66 -0.84
N VAL A 665 -31.69 23.41 -1.88
CA VAL A 665 -31.96 23.87 -3.25
C VAL A 665 -32.35 22.63 -4.07
N SER A 666 -33.55 22.63 -4.63
CA SER A 666 -34.08 21.53 -5.44
C SER A 666 -34.33 21.99 -6.88
N PRO A 667 -33.26 22.26 -7.67
CA PRO A 667 -33.38 22.81 -9.02
C PRO A 667 -34.00 21.79 -9.97
N LYS A 668 -34.81 22.24 -10.91
CA LYS A 668 -35.30 21.36 -11.98
C LYS A 668 -34.18 21.10 -12.99
N ILE A 669 -33.94 19.83 -13.32
CA ILE A 669 -33.01 19.43 -14.38
C ILE A 669 -33.78 19.09 -15.67
N SER A 670 -33.57 19.82 -16.76
CA SER A 670 -34.08 19.45 -18.08
C SER A 670 -33.09 18.53 -18.79
N ILE A 671 -33.51 17.35 -19.25
CA ILE A 671 -32.68 16.43 -20.04
C ILE A 671 -33.03 16.62 -21.51
N VAL A 672 -32.07 17.08 -22.33
CA VAL A 672 -32.29 17.43 -23.74
C VAL A 672 -31.74 16.33 -24.64
N VAL A 673 -32.64 15.79 -25.49
CA VAL A 673 -32.36 14.61 -26.34
C VAL A 673 -32.88 14.83 -27.78
N PRO A 674 -31.99 14.90 -28.79
CA PRO A 674 -32.38 14.84 -30.20
C PRO A 674 -32.62 13.37 -30.62
N VAL A 675 -33.81 13.03 -31.13
CA VAL A 675 -34.16 11.66 -31.57
C VAL A 675 -34.15 11.58 -33.10
N TYR A 676 -33.55 10.54 -33.69
CA TYR A 676 -33.58 10.31 -35.14
C TYR A 676 -33.27 8.86 -35.53
N ASN A 677 -34.30 8.12 -35.97
CA ASN A 677 -34.22 6.69 -36.35
C ASN A 677 -33.61 5.77 -35.29
N THR A 678 -33.76 6.13 -34.02
CA THR A 678 -33.21 5.39 -32.87
C THR A 678 -33.81 3.97 -32.81
N PRO A 679 -32.99 2.90 -32.71
CA PRO A 679 -33.49 1.54 -32.60
C PRO A 679 -34.46 1.36 -31.42
N LYS A 680 -35.58 0.66 -31.66
CA LYS A 680 -36.71 0.52 -30.71
C LYS A 680 -36.30 0.30 -29.25
N GLN A 681 -35.41 -0.66 -28.99
CA GLN A 681 -35.01 -0.97 -27.61
C GLN A 681 -34.16 0.13 -26.99
N PHE A 682 -33.24 0.74 -27.75
CA PHE A 682 -32.35 1.78 -27.21
C PHE A 682 -33.13 3.04 -26.83
N LEU A 683 -34.15 3.40 -27.63
CA LEU A 683 -35.06 4.51 -27.32
C LEU A 683 -35.85 4.26 -26.03
N ILE A 684 -36.30 3.02 -25.80
CA ILE A 684 -37.00 2.62 -24.57
C ILE A 684 -36.03 2.67 -23.38
N ASP A 685 -34.86 2.02 -23.49
CA ASP A 685 -33.86 1.98 -22.42
C ASP A 685 -33.45 3.42 -21.99
N MET A 686 -33.25 4.32 -22.97
CA MET A 686 -32.85 5.71 -22.74
C MET A 686 -33.94 6.49 -21.98
N ILE A 687 -35.20 6.41 -22.43
CA ILE A 687 -36.34 7.06 -21.75
C ILE A 687 -36.50 6.50 -20.34
N GLU A 688 -36.46 5.18 -20.17
CA GLU A 688 -36.52 4.53 -18.85
C GLU A 688 -35.35 4.95 -17.94
N SER A 689 -34.14 5.16 -18.47
CA SER A 689 -32.98 5.61 -17.68
C SER A 689 -33.17 7.00 -17.06
N VAL A 690 -34.01 7.85 -17.67
CA VAL A 690 -34.41 9.16 -17.13
C VAL A 690 -35.62 9.03 -16.20
N ILE A 691 -36.63 8.23 -16.57
CA ILE A 691 -37.83 7.99 -15.73
C ILE A 691 -37.46 7.41 -14.36
N ASN A 692 -36.50 6.50 -14.31
CA ASN A 692 -36.12 5.77 -13.09
C ASN A 692 -35.11 6.51 -12.19
N GLN A 693 -34.79 7.79 -12.47
CA GLN A 693 -33.90 8.60 -11.64
C GLN A 693 -34.41 8.74 -10.19
N THR A 694 -33.48 8.73 -9.22
CA THR A 694 -33.80 8.87 -7.79
C THR A 694 -34.21 10.29 -7.42
N TYR A 695 -33.62 11.30 -8.06
CA TYR A 695 -34.07 12.68 -7.95
C TYR A 695 -35.36 12.89 -8.77
N PRO A 696 -36.43 13.50 -8.21
CA PRO A 696 -37.74 13.55 -8.89
C PRO A 696 -38.00 14.79 -9.76
N ASN A 697 -37.31 15.92 -9.51
CA ASN A 697 -37.59 17.20 -10.18
C ASN A 697 -36.78 17.34 -11.48
N TRP A 698 -37.17 16.59 -12.50
CA TRP A 698 -36.61 16.67 -13.85
C TRP A 698 -37.71 16.76 -14.91
N GLU A 699 -37.31 17.04 -16.14
CA GLU A 699 -38.16 16.90 -17.33
C GLU A 699 -37.33 16.42 -18.53
N LEU A 700 -37.88 15.47 -19.28
CA LEU A 700 -37.25 14.89 -20.46
C LEU A 700 -37.78 15.62 -21.70
N CYS A 701 -36.89 16.33 -22.40
CA CYS A 701 -37.19 17.20 -23.51
C CYS A 701 -36.68 16.57 -24.81
N LEU A 702 -37.60 16.02 -25.61
CA LEU A 702 -37.33 15.22 -26.80
C LEU A 702 -37.73 15.99 -28.07
N ALA A 703 -36.87 16.00 -29.08
CA ALA A 703 -37.25 16.44 -30.43
C ALA A 703 -36.96 15.34 -31.45
N ASP A 704 -38.00 14.83 -32.09
CA ASP A 704 -37.88 13.85 -33.18
C ASP A 704 -37.60 14.56 -34.50
N GLY A 705 -36.39 14.35 -35.03
CA GLY A 705 -35.89 14.87 -36.29
C GLY A 705 -36.47 14.17 -37.51
N MET A 706 -37.77 13.91 -37.53
CA MET A 706 -38.48 13.18 -38.58
C MET A 706 -37.97 11.73 -38.74
N SER A 707 -38.11 10.91 -37.69
CA SER A 707 -37.81 9.47 -37.76
C SER A 707 -38.74 8.75 -38.75
N LYS A 708 -38.18 7.79 -39.49
CA LYS A 708 -38.88 7.05 -40.55
C LYS A 708 -39.76 5.91 -40.02
N GLU A 709 -39.37 5.34 -38.89
CA GLU A 709 -40.00 4.16 -38.31
C GLU A 709 -41.20 4.54 -37.42
N PRO A 710 -42.44 4.07 -37.71
CA PRO A 710 -43.63 4.47 -36.96
C PRO A 710 -43.54 4.22 -35.45
N TYR A 711 -42.81 3.18 -35.03
CA TYR A 711 -42.64 2.85 -33.62
C TYR A 711 -41.99 3.97 -32.80
N VAL A 712 -41.18 4.84 -33.42
CA VAL A 712 -40.57 5.98 -32.71
C VAL A 712 -41.66 6.96 -32.28
N HIS A 713 -42.58 7.29 -33.19
CA HIS A 713 -43.74 8.15 -32.90
C HIS A 713 -44.69 7.49 -31.88
N GLU A 714 -44.94 6.17 -31.98
CA GLU A 714 -45.76 5.42 -31.03
C GLU A 714 -45.18 5.44 -29.60
N ILE A 715 -43.88 5.13 -29.45
CA ILE A 715 -43.20 5.05 -28.15
C ILE A 715 -43.16 6.44 -27.49
N LEU A 716 -42.77 7.46 -28.24
CA LEU A 716 -42.72 8.83 -27.76
C LEU A 716 -44.10 9.31 -27.27
N ASN A 717 -45.15 9.18 -28.09
CA ASN A 717 -46.53 9.51 -27.67
C ASN A 717 -47.05 8.61 -26.53
N GLY A 718 -46.49 7.42 -26.34
CA GLY A 718 -46.82 6.52 -25.25
C GLY A 718 -46.34 7.07 -23.91
N TYR A 719 -45.05 7.43 -23.83
CA TYR A 719 -44.46 7.98 -22.60
C TYR A 719 -44.98 9.38 -22.26
N SER A 720 -45.17 10.27 -23.23
CA SER A 720 -45.73 11.62 -22.99
C SER A 720 -47.22 11.63 -22.57
N LYS A 721 -47.87 10.47 -22.49
CA LYS A 721 -49.23 10.28 -21.93
C LYS A 721 -49.22 9.55 -20.60
N GLN A 722 -48.06 9.10 -20.13
CA GLN A 722 -47.87 8.38 -18.87
C GLN A 722 -47.14 9.24 -17.83
N ASP A 723 -46.29 10.18 -18.27
CA ASP A 723 -45.58 11.11 -17.42
C ASP A 723 -45.50 12.51 -18.07
N ASP A 724 -46.17 13.50 -17.46
CA ASP A 724 -46.20 14.89 -17.93
C ASP A 724 -44.82 15.57 -17.96
N ARG A 725 -43.80 14.97 -17.32
CA ARG A 725 -42.41 15.42 -17.39
C ARG A 725 -41.76 15.09 -18.74
N VAL A 726 -42.36 14.22 -19.57
CA VAL A 726 -41.83 13.81 -20.88
C VAL A 726 -42.42 14.69 -21.98
N LYS A 727 -41.74 15.80 -22.28
CA LYS A 727 -42.11 16.80 -23.29
C LYS A 727 -41.54 16.41 -24.65
N ILE A 728 -42.36 16.45 -25.71
CA ILE A 728 -41.98 15.96 -27.04
C ILE A 728 -42.38 16.92 -28.16
N LYS A 729 -41.49 17.11 -29.15
CA LYS A 729 -41.71 17.93 -30.35
C LYS A 729 -41.40 17.11 -31.62
N PHE A 730 -42.39 16.91 -32.47
CA PHE A 730 -42.21 16.21 -33.76
C PHE A 730 -41.90 17.23 -34.86
N LEU A 731 -40.73 17.13 -35.49
CA LEU A 731 -40.27 18.09 -36.49
C LEU A 731 -40.74 17.70 -37.89
N GLN A 732 -41.17 18.70 -38.67
CA GLN A 732 -41.63 18.53 -40.06
C GLN A 732 -40.47 18.22 -41.03
N ASN A 733 -39.23 18.47 -40.60
CA ASN A 733 -38.01 18.12 -41.29
C ASN A 733 -36.90 17.89 -40.26
N ASN A 734 -35.92 17.03 -40.59
CA ASN A 734 -34.69 16.93 -39.81
C ASN A 734 -33.89 18.24 -39.93
N LYS A 735 -33.33 18.75 -38.82
CA LYS A 735 -32.49 19.97 -38.76
C LYS A 735 -31.02 19.69 -38.41
N GLY A 736 -30.57 18.45 -38.54
CA GLY A 736 -29.25 18.03 -38.04
C GLY A 736 -29.24 17.86 -36.52
N ILE A 737 -28.09 17.46 -35.96
CA ILE A 737 -27.96 17.22 -34.52
C ILE A 737 -28.11 18.53 -33.77
N ALA A 738 -27.39 19.58 -34.17
CA ALA A 738 -27.45 20.89 -33.51
C ALA A 738 -28.85 21.52 -33.58
N GLY A 739 -29.52 21.42 -34.74
CA GLY A 739 -30.87 21.94 -34.93
C GLY A 739 -31.92 21.16 -34.12
N ASN A 740 -31.87 19.82 -34.15
CA ASN A 740 -32.80 18.99 -33.36
C ASN A 740 -32.57 19.19 -31.84
N SER A 741 -31.32 19.32 -31.39
CA SER A 741 -31.02 19.63 -29.98
C SER A 741 -31.53 21.00 -29.54
N ASN A 742 -31.47 22.03 -30.40
CA ASN A 742 -32.08 23.33 -30.13
C ASN A 742 -33.61 23.25 -30.07
N GLU A 743 -34.24 22.44 -30.90
CA GLU A 743 -35.69 22.19 -30.86
C GLU A 743 -36.12 21.47 -29.58
N ALA A 744 -35.33 20.49 -29.12
CA ALA A 744 -35.53 19.83 -27.83
C ALA A 744 -35.32 20.81 -26.66
N LEU A 745 -34.24 21.59 -26.69
CA LEU A 745 -33.94 22.65 -25.72
C LEU A 745 -35.05 23.72 -25.65
N SER A 746 -35.79 23.96 -26.74
CA SER A 746 -36.94 24.89 -26.72
C SER A 746 -38.11 24.44 -25.83
N LEU A 747 -38.10 23.19 -25.35
CA LEU A 747 -39.07 22.65 -24.38
C LEU A 747 -38.61 22.82 -22.92
N ALA A 748 -37.32 23.12 -22.71
CA ALA A 748 -36.68 23.11 -21.40
C ALA A 748 -37.08 24.32 -20.53
N THR A 749 -37.35 24.04 -19.26
CA THR A 749 -37.76 25.00 -18.22
C THR A 749 -37.02 24.76 -16.89
N GLY A 750 -35.98 23.93 -16.89
CA GLY A 750 -35.14 23.69 -15.74
C GLY A 750 -34.14 24.81 -15.45
N ASP A 751 -33.66 24.87 -14.22
CA ASP A 751 -32.57 25.76 -13.79
C ASP A 751 -31.22 25.30 -14.37
N PHE A 752 -31.09 24.00 -14.64
CA PHE A 752 -29.96 23.37 -15.31
C PHE A 752 -30.46 22.43 -16.43
N VAL A 753 -29.61 22.25 -17.45
CA VAL A 753 -29.86 21.34 -18.58
C VAL A 753 -28.74 20.32 -18.70
N GLY A 754 -29.09 19.04 -18.78
CA GLY A 754 -28.19 17.94 -19.11
C GLY A 754 -28.39 17.44 -20.53
N PHE A 755 -27.32 16.97 -21.18
CA PHE A 755 -27.35 16.45 -22.55
C PHE A 755 -27.17 14.93 -22.59
N LEU A 756 -28.05 14.23 -23.30
CA LEU A 756 -28.07 12.77 -23.41
C LEU A 756 -28.35 12.38 -24.86
N ASP A 757 -27.53 11.48 -25.43
CA ASP A 757 -27.76 10.95 -26.77
C ASP A 757 -28.85 9.87 -26.75
N HIS A 758 -29.62 9.77 -27.83
CA HIS A 758 -30.90 9.03 -27.86
C HIS A 758 -30.81 7.51 -27.65
N ASP A 759 -29.61 6.92 -27.72
CA ASP A 759 -29.33 5.50 -27.49
C ASP A 759 -28.46 5.22 -26.26
N ASP A 760 -28.07 6.25 -25.51
CA ASP A 760 -27.25 6.13 -24.29
C ASP A 760 -28.11 6.04 -23.01
N LEU A 761 -27.45 5.83 -21.85
CA LEU A 761 -28.11 5.62 -20.57
C LEU A 761 -27.50 6.48 -19.45
N LEU A 762 -28.35 6.96 -18.55
CA LEU A 762 -27.95 7.48 -17.24
C LEU A 762 -28.14 6.40 -16.16
N PRO A 763 -27.19 6.21 -15.22
CA PRO A 763 -27.45 5.41 -14.02
C PRO A 763 -28.52 6.10 -13.15
N PRO A 764 -29.33 5.36 -12.37
CA PRO A 764 -30.50 5.90 -11.67
C PRO A 764 -30.17 6.96 -10.60
N PHE A 765 -28.92 7.10 -10.20
CA PHE A 765 -28.44 8.10 -9.23
C PHE A 765 -27.83 9.36 -9.88
N ALA A 766 -27.78 9.46 -11.21
CA ALA A 766 -27.09 10.54 -11.92
C ALA A 766 -27.58 11.93 -11.51
N LEU A 767 -28.90 12.17 -11.58
CA LEU A 767 -29.46 13.49 -11.27
C LEU A 767 -29.40 13.82 -9.77
N TYR A 768 -29.39 12.80 -8.89
CA TYR A 768 -29.18 12.99 -7.46
C TYR A 768 -27.77 13.50 -7.15
N GLU A 769 -26.74 12.92 -7.76
CA GLU A 769 -25.35 13.37 -7.58
C GLU A 769 -25.12 14.78 -8.18
N ILE A 770 -25.76 15.10 -9.31
CA ILE A 770 -25.75 16.47 -9.88
C ILE A 770 -26.36 17.48 -8.89
N VAL A 771 -27.55 17.21 -8.35
CA VAL A 771 -28.22 18.13 -7.41
C VAL A 771 -27.49 18.24 -6.08
N LYS A 772 -26.92 17.12 -5.59
CA LYS A 772 -26.02 17.12 -4.44
C LYS A 772 -24.82 18.05 -4.68
N ALA A 773 -24.13 17.91 -5.82
CA ALA A 773 -22.99 18.73 -6.16
C ALA A 773 -23.34 20.22 -6.27
N ILE A 774 -24.53 20.57 -6.76
CA ILE A 774 -25.06 21.95 -6.79
C ILE A 774 -25.28 22.52 -5.38
N ASN A 775 -25.79 21.71 -4.44
CA ASN A 775 -25.99 22.12 -3.05
C ASN A 775 -24.65 22.24 -2.28
N GLU A 776 -23.70 21.36 -2.56
CA GLU A 776 -22.35 21.39 -1.99
C GLU A 776 -21.48 22.53 -2.58
N ASN A 777 -21.78 22.99 -3.80
CA ASN A 777 -21.05 24.04 -4.51
C ASN A 777 -21.98 25.15 -5.03
N PRO A 778 -22.55 26.00 -4.14
CA PRO A 778 -23.45 27.09 -4.56
C PRO A 778 -22.85 27.98 -5.64
N GLY A 779 -23.66 28.33 -6.65
CA GLY A 779 -23.24 29.16 -7.77
C GLY A 779 -22.47 28.44 -8.88
N VAL A 780 -22.29 27.12 -8.82
CA VAL A 780 -21.84 26.30 -9.96
C VAL A 780 -22.69 26.58 -11.22
N ASP A 781 -22.06 26.63 -12.39
CA ASP A 781 -22.74 26.85 -13.67
C ASP A 781 -22.39 25.84 -14.78
N PHE A 782 -21.26 25.13 -14.65
CA PHE A 782 -20.89 24.04 -15.56
C PHE A 782 -20.47 22.82 -14.75
N ILE A 783 -21.07 21.66 -15.02
CA ILE A 783 -20.79 20.38 -14.34
C ILE A 783 -20.51 19.31 -15.40
N TYR A 784 -19.50 18.47 -15.16
CA TYR A 784 -19.30 17.23 -15.92
C TYR A 784 -18.95 16.03 -15.04
N SER A 785 -19.15 14.81 -15.55
CA SER A 785 -18.89 13.55 -14.83
C SER A 785 -17.85 12.66 -15.50
N ASP A 786 -17.38 11.64 -14.77
CA ASP A 786 -16.80 10.45 -15.40
C ASP A 786 -17.87 9.72 -16.24
N GLU A 787 -17.41 8.89 -17.18
CA GLU A 787 -18.25 8.08 -18.09
C GLU A 787 -17.65 6.68 -18.27
N ASP A 788 -18.46 5.73 -18.74
CA ASP A 788 -17.98 4.44 -19.24
C ASP A 788 -18.70 4.07 -20.55
N LYS A 789 -18.52 2.83 -21.01
CA LYS A 789 -19.25 2.27 -22.15
C LYS A 789 -20.09 1.08 -21.74
N VAL A 790 -21.21 0.90 -22.44
CA VAL A 790 -22.07 -0.27 -22.33
C VAL A 790 -22.19 -0.99 -23.68
N LEU A 791 -22.31 -2.31 -23.68
CA LEU A 791 -22.61 -3.08 -24.91
C LEU A 791 -24.00 -2.73 -25.46
N GLU A 792 -24.27 -3.09 -26.72
CA GLU A 792 -25.56 -2.84 -27.38
C GLU A 792 -26.77 -3.35 -26.59
N ASP A 793 -26.62 -4.42 -25.80
CA ASP A 793 -27.69 -5.01 -24.98
C ASP A 793 -28.00 -4.24 -23.68
N GLY A 794 -27.23 -3.19 -23.35
CA GLY A 794 -27.39 -2.38 -22.15
C GLY A 794 -26.90 -3.02 -20.85
N ARG A 795 -26.26 -4.21 -20.87
CA ARG A 795 -26.05 -5.03 -19.66
C ARG A 795 -24.61 -5.15 -19.18
N VAL A 796 -23.62 -4.96 -20.05
CA VAL A 796 -22.20 -5.13 -19.70
C VAL A 796 -21.45 -3.83 -19.90
N ARG A 797 -20.89 -3.32 -18.79
CA ARG A 797 -20.17 -2.04 -18.71
C ARG A 797 -18.65 -2.24 -18.76
N PHE A 798 -17.91 -1.35 -19.42
CA PHE A 798 -16.48 -1.48 -19.70
C PHE A 798 -15.81 -0.15 -20.15
N ASP A 799 -14.48 -0.15 -20.29
CA ASP A 799 -13.68 0.99 -20.82
C ASP A 799 -13.86 2.33 -20.04
N PRO A 800 -13.87 2.32 -18.68
CA PRO A 800 -14.17 3.50 -17.88
C PRO A 800 -13.17 4.64 -18.08
N ARG A 801 -13.70 5.86 -18.14
CA ARG A 801 -12.98 7.12 -18.39
C ARG A 801 -13.04 8.00 -17.15
N PHE A 802 -12.06 7.78 -16.28
CA PHE A 802 -11.81 8.53 -15.07
C PHE A 802 -11.01 9.81 -15.42
N LYS A 803 -11.74 10.92 -15.58
CA LYS A 803 -11.29 12.21 -16.09
C LYS A 803 -10.58 13.04 -15.01
N PRO A 804 -9.66 13.96 -15.39
CA PRO A 804 -9.18 14.98 -14.48
C PRO A 804 -10.25 16.04 -14.19
N ASP A 805 -10.02 16.86 -13.17
CA ASP A 805 -10.73 18.11 -12.95
C ASP A 805 -10.36 19.15 -14.03
N TRP A 806 -10.82 20.40 -13.91
CA TRP A 806 -10.77 21.40 -14.97
C TRP A 806 -9.36 21.64 -15.54
N SER A 807 -9.20 21.33 -16.83
CA SER A 807 -7.90 21.21 -17.51
C SER A 807 -7.96 21.83 -18.92
N PRO A 808 -7.81 23.17 -19.05
CA PRO A 808 -8.10 23.90 -20.29
C PRO A 808 -7.20 23.53 -21.48
N ASP A 809 -5.93 23.21 -21.25
CA ASP A 809 -5.03 22.78 -22.34
C ASP A 809 -5.27 21.34 -22.75
N THR A 810 -5.65 20.48 -21.79
CA THR A 810 -6.15 19.13 -22.09
C THR A 810 -7.41 19.22 -22.97
N LEU A 811 -8.38 20.08 -22.62
CA LEU A 811 -9.60 20.28 -23.43
C LEU A 811 -9.26 20.72 -24.86
N ARG A 812 -8.40 21.73 -25.02
CA ARG A 812 -7.98 22.25 -26.34
C ARG A 812 -7.28 21.20 -27.21
N SER A 813 -6.58 20.25 -26.61
CA SER A 813 -5.94 19.15 -27.35
C SER A 813 -6.82 17.89 -27.51
N HIS A 814 -7.83 17.68 -26.67
CA HIS A 814 -8.78 16.57 -26.77
C HIS A 814 -10.06 16.86 -25.96
N ASN A 815 -11.25 16.65 -26.54
CA ASN A 815 -12.50 16.75 -25.79
C ASN A 815 -12.63 15.60 -24.78
N TYR A 816 -12.04 15.78 -23.60
CA TYR A 816 -12.09 14.83 -22.50
C TYR A 816 -13.35 14.96 -21.64
N ILE A 817 -14.07 16.09 -21.78
CA ILE A 817 -15.25 16.42 -20.97
C ILE A 817 -16.47 15.61 -21.46
N ALA A 818 -16.81 15.71 -22.75
CA ALA A 818 -17.84 14.91 -23.41
C ALA A 818 -19.14 14.69 -22.57
N HIS A 819 -19.38 13.48 -22.05
CA HIS A 819 -20.61 13.09 -21.36
C HIS A 819 -20.35 12.68 -19.90
N PHE A 820 -21.24 12.84 -18.92
CA PHE A 820 -22.44 13.67 -18.93
C PHE A 820 -22.02 15.13 -18.70
N THR A 821 -22.56 16.05 -19.49
CA THR A 821 -22.35 17.50 -19.30
C THR A 821 -23.69 18.14 -18.90
N VAL A 822 -23.69 18.91 -17.81
CA VAL A 822 -24.84 19.65 -17.28
C VAL A 822 -24.47 21.12 -17.10
N ILE A 823 -25.26 22.03 -17.67
CA ILE A 823 -24.96 23.46 -17.73
C ILE A 823 -26.17 24.25 -17.22
N ARG A 824 -25.94 25.30 -16.44
CA ARG A 824 -27.00 26.17 -15.91
C ARG A 824 -27.69 26.95 -17.05
N SER A 825 -29.00 27.11 -16.97
CA SER A 825 -29.83 27.59 -18.09
C SER A 825 -29.54 29.04 -18.48
N ASP A 826 -29.14 29.89 -17.52
CA ASP A 826 -28.68 31.26 -17.78
C ASP A 826 -27.37 31.28 -18.58
N LEU A 827 -26.42 30.41 -18.25
CA LEU A 827 -25.17 30.26 -18.99
C LEU A 827 -25.43 29.74 -20.43
N LEU A 828 -26.34 28.79 -20.61
CA LEU A 828 -26.73 28.31 -21.95
C LEU A 828 -27.36 29.39 -22.82
N GLN A 829 -28.24 30.22 -22.25
CA GLN A 829 -28.82 31.38 -22.94
C GLN A 829 -27.74 32.42 -23.27
N LYS A 830 -26.85 32.74 -22.32
CA LYS A 830 -25.71 33.66 -22.45
C LYS A 830 -24.73 33.27 -23.56
N ILE A 831 -24.60 31.98 -23.91
CA ILE A 831 -23.72 31.49 -24.98
C ILE A 831 -24.44 31.15 -26.30
N GLY A 832 -25.77 31.24 -26.36
CA GLY A 832 -26.56 31.01 -27.56
C GLY A 832 -26.73 29.54 -27.97
N CYS A 833 -26.91 28.62 -27.02
CA CYS A 833 -27.33 27.23 -27.27
C CYS A 833 -26.41 26.45 -28.25
N PHE A 834 -26.91 25.50 -29.06
CA PHE A 834 -26.11 24.83 -30.09
C PHE A 834 -26.03 25.67 -31.37
N ARG A 835 -24.91 25.57 -32.11
CA ARG A 835 -24.71 26.24 -33.41
C ARG A 835 -24.80 25.24 -34.56
N GLU A 836 -25.50 25.61 -35.63
CA GLU A 836 -25.57 24.81 -36.86
C GLU A 836 -24.20 24.74 -37.58
N GLY A 837 -23.96 23.66 -38.33
CA GLY A 837 -22.70 23.46 -39.05
C GLY A 837 -21.52 23.08 -38.14
N TYR A 838 -21.81 22.47 -37.00
CA TYR A 838 -20.85 21.82 -36.10
C TYR A 838 -21.21 20.35 -35.81
N ASP A 839 -22.19 19.80 -36.52
CA ASP A 839 -22.72 18.45 -36.33
C ASP A 839 -21.61 17.38 -36.36
N GLY A 840 -21.64 16.47 -35.39
CA GLY A 840 -20.57 15.53 -35.10
C GLY A 840 -19.54 16.04 -34.08
N SER A 841 -19.54 17.33 -33.74
CA SER A 841 -18.77 17.94 -32.63
C SER A 841 -19.47 19.17 -32.04
N GLN A 842 -20.81 19.17 -32.07
CA GLN A 842 -21.66 20.24 -31.55
C GLN A 842 -21.60 20.36 -30.02
N ASP A 843 -21.26 19.25 -29.35
CA ASP A 843 -20.91 19.16 -27.93
C ASP A 843 -19.62 19.94 -27.64
N TYR A 844 -18.56 19.72 -28.42
CA TYR A 844 -17.26 20.37 -28.20
C TYR A 844 -17.36 21.89 -28.45
N ASP A 845 -18.13 22.33 -29.45
CA ASP A 845 -18.43 23.75 -29.63
C ASP A 845 -19.21 24.37 -28.45
N LEU A 846 -20.19 23.65 -27.90
CA LEU A 846 -20.97 24.10 -26.75
C LEU A 846 -20.08 24.18 -25.50
N ILE A 847 -19.31 23.14 -25.22
CA ILE A 847 -18.38 23.06 -24.07
C ILE A 847 -17.36 24.21 -24.14
N LEU A 848 -16.71 24.42 -25.31
CA LEU A 848 -15.75 25.51 -25.49
C LEU A 848 -16.38 26.89 -25.29
N ARG A 849 -17.62 27.12 -25.73
CA ARG A 849 -18.34 28.39 -25.48
C ARG A 849 -18.81 28.55 -24.02
N ALA A 850 -19.17 27.45 -23.35
CA ALA A 850 -19.59 27.49 -21.97
C ALA A 850 -18.42 27.84 -21.03
N ILE A 851 -17.27 27.18 -21.17
CA ILE A 851 -16.06 27.45 -20.36
C ILE A 851 -15.44 28.84 -20.61
N GLU A 852 -15.84 29.54 -21.69
CA GLU A 852 -15.49 30.94 -21.94
C GLU A 852 -16.31 31.94 -21.09
N LYS A 853 -17.40 31.48 -20.45
CA LYS A 853 -18.42 32.33 -19.81
C LYS A 853 -18.92 31.78 -18.46
N ALA A 854 -18.43 30.61 -18.07
CA ALA A 854 -18.68 29.95 -16.79
C ALA A 854 -17.80 30.55 -15.68
N ASP A 855 -18.40 30.83 -14.52
CA ASP A 855 -17.70 31.30 -13.33
C ASP A 855 -17.23 30.13 -12.45
N ARG A 856 -17.88 28.95 -12.53
CA ARG A 856 -17.61 27.77 -11.67
C ARG A 856 -17.84 26.45 -12.42
N ILE A 857 -16.74 25.92 -12.96
CA ILE A 857 -16.65 24.58 -13.57
C ILE A 857 -16.39 23.53 -12.47
N LEU A 858 -17.22 22.50 -12.40
CA LEU A 858 -17.13 21.41 -11.42
C LEU A 858 -17.06 20.04 -12.11
N HIS A 859 -16.25 19.15 -11.56
CA HIS A 859 -16.15 17.75 -11.96
C HIS A 859 -16.73 16.85 -10.86
N ILE A 860 -17.56 15.88 -11.25
CA ILE A 860 -18.02 14.80 -10.36
C ILE A 860 -17.29 13.51 -10.75
N PRO A 861 -16.26 13.07 -9.98
CA PRO A 861 -15.52 11.82 -10.23
C PRO A 861 -16.32 10.57 -9.82
N LYS A 862 -17.46 10.38 -10.49
CA LYS A 862 -18.38 9.23 -10.49
C LYS A 862 -18.85 9.02 -11.91
N VAL A 863 -19.05 7.76 -12.32
CA VAL A 863 -19.58 7.43 -13.64
C VAL A 863 -21.08 7.71 -13.66
N LEU A 864 -21.48 8.83 -14.27
CA LEU A 864 -22.89 9.26 -14.38
C LEU A 864 -23.43 9.15 -15.82
N TYR A 865 -22.73 8.42 -16.70
CA TYR A 865 -23.09 8.23 -18.10
C TYR A 865 -22.57 6.89 -18.63
N HIS A 866 -23.39 6.19 -19.43
CA HIS A 866 -23.02 4.93 -20.08
C HIS A 866 -23.18 5.05 -21.60
N TRP A 867 -22.06 5.14 -22.32
CA TRP A 867 -22.03 5.34 -23.78
C TRP A 867 -22.19 4.01 -24.52
N ARG A 868 -23.25 3.84 -25.32
CA ARG A 868 -23.56 2.57 -26.00
C ARG A 868 -22.62 2.33 -27.17
N ALA A 869 -21.88 1.22 -27.09
CA ALA A 869 -20.89 0.81 -28.09
C ALA A 869 -21.54 0.13 -29.31
N SER A 870 -22.41 0.85 -30.01
CA SER A 870 -23.15 0.34 -31.17
C SER A 870 -22.34 0.40 -32.48
N GLY A 871 -22.70 -0.45 -33.45
CA GLY A 871 -22.06 -0.50 -34.78
C GLY A 871 -22.20 0.78 -35.63
N ALA A 872 -23.10 1.70 -35.25
CA ALA A 872 -23.30 3.01 -35.89
C ALA A 872 -22.76 4.19 -35.04
N SER A 873 -22.31 3.93 -33.81
CA SER A 873 -21.78 4.93 -32.88
C SER A 873 -20.28 5.18 -33.11
N ALA A 874 -19.83 6.40 -32.81
CA ALA A 874 -18.41 6.75 -32.78
C ALA A 874 -17.64 5.97 -31.69
N ALA A 875 -18.34 5.38 -30.71
CA ALA A 875 -17.78 4.42 -29.76
C ALA A 875 -17.30 3.12 -30.45
N GLY A 876 -17.96 2.70 -31.54
CA GLY A 876 -17.61 1.52 -32.33
C GLY A 876 -16.57 1.81 -33.42
N ASP A 877 -16.77 2.88 -34.21
CA ASP A 877 -15.81 3.27 -35.25
C ASP A 877 -15.57 4.79 -35.41
N PRO A 878 -14.36 5.28 -35.02
CA PRO A 878 -13.95 6.67 -35.27
C PRO A 878 -13.89 7.06 -36.75
N GLU A 879 -13.62 6.14 -37.67
CA GLU A 879 -13.51 6.45 -39.10
C GLU A 879 -14.86 6.70 -39.79
N ALA A 880 -15.98 6.42 -39.11
CA ALA A 880 -17.33 6.49 -39.69
C ALA A 880 -17.84 7.92 -40.01
N LYS A 881 -17.27 8.98 -39.41
CA LYS A 881 -17.76 10.36 -39.53
C LYS A 881 -16.63 11.40 -39.69
N PRO A 882 -15.89 11.43 -40.82
CA PRO A 882 -14.74 12.34 -40.99
C PRO A 882 -15.06 13.84 -40.80
N TYR A 883 -16.30 14.25 -41.13
CA TYR A 883 -16.75 15.64 -40.97
C TYR A 883 -16.70 16.16 -39.52
N ALA A 884 -16.81 15.26 -38.54
CA ALA A 884 -16.72 15.62 -37.12
C ALA A 884 -15.37 16.25 -36.76
N TYR A 885 -14.26 15.74 -37.33
CA TYR A 885 -12.93 16.26 -37.03
C TYR A 885 -12.69 17.67 -37.62
N GLU A 886 -13.28 17.97 -38.78
CA GLU A 886 -13.28 19.33 -39.32
C GLU A 886 -14.20 20.27 -38.53
N ALA A 887 -15.38 19.79 -38.09
CA ALA A 887 -16.26 20.54 -37.19
C ALA A 887 -15.58 20.86 -35.84
N ALA A 888 -14.82 19.92 -35.27
CA ALA A 888 -14.05 20.13 -34.06
C ALA A 888 -12.87 21.11 -34.24
N LYS A 889 -12.12 21.02 -35.35
CA LYS A 889 -11.07 22.00 -35.67
C LYS A 889 -11.64 23.41 -35.87
N LYS A 890 -12.81 23.52 -36.51
CA LYS A 890 -13.58 24.76 -36.65
C LYS A 890 -14.05 25.30 -35.29
N ALA A 891 -14.64 24.47 -34.43
CA ALA A 891 -15.07 24.85 -33.08
C ALA A 891 -13.91 25.36 -32.21
N LEU A 892 -12.77 24.67 -32.27
CA LEU A 892 -11.54 25.09 -31.60
C LEU A 892 -10.98 26.39 -32.18
N LYS A 893 -11.07 26.61 -33.51
CA LYS A 893 -10.64 27.87 -34.13
C LYS A 893 -11.49 29.04 -33.65
N ASP A 894 -12.81 28.90 -33.67
CA ASP A 894 -13.72 29.91 -33.16
C ASP A 894 -13.47 30.19 -31.66
N HIS A 895 -13.10 29.18 -30.86
CA HIS A 895 -12.68 29.37 -29.46
C HIS A 895 -11.42 30.22 -29.35
N LEU A 896 -10.39 29.94 -30.13
CA LEU A 896 -9.16 30.75 -30.14
C LEU A 896 -9.47 32.20 -30.56
N ASP A 897 -10.24 32.38 -31.63
CA ASP A 897 -10.65 33.70 -32.14
C ASP A 897 -11.44 34.51 -31.09
N ARG A 898 -12.46 33.90 -30.44
CA ARG A 898 -13.30 34.55 -29.41
C ARG A 898 -12.52 34.99 -28.17
N ASN A 899 -11.44 34.28 -27.83
CA ASN A 899 -10.57 34.63 -26.70
C ASN A 899 -9.40 35.54 -27.10
N GLY A 900 -9.29 35.95 -28.37
CA GLY A 900 -8.14 36.72 -28.88
C GLY A 900 -6.82 35.95 -28.88
N ILE A 901 -6.87 34.62 -28.80
CA ILE A 901 -5.70 33.74 -28.72
C ILE A 901 -5.22 33.47 -30.15
N LYS A 902 -4.03 33.96 -30.49
CA LYS A 902 -3.40 33.63 -31.76
C LYS A 902 -2.75 32.24 -31.73
N GLY A 903 -3.30 31.31 -32.51
CA GLY A 903 -2.67 30.02 -32.76
C GLY A 903 -3.19 29.37 -34.04
N VAL A 904 -2.36 28.49 -34.62
CA VAL A 904 -2.71 27.64 -35.75
C VAL A 904 -3.09 26.25 -35.21
N ILE A 905 -4.22 25.72 -35.66
CA ILE A 905 -4.70 24.38 -35.27
C ILE A 905 -4.29 23.38 -36.34
N SER A 906 -3.70 22.27 -35.91
CA SER A 906 -3.56 21.05 -36.70
C SER A 906 -4.17 19.86 -35.99
N ASP A 907 -4.37 18.77 -36.72
CA ASP A 907 -4.53 17.44 -36.11
C ASP A 907 -3.30 17.10 -35.24
N GLY A 908 -3.52 16.35 -34.16
CA GLY A 908 -2.50 15.91 -33.21
C GLY A 908 -1.90 14.54 -33.54
N ILE A 909 -1.30 13.89 -32.53
CA ILE A 909 -0.62 12.58 -32.69
C ILE A 909 -1.59 11.44 -33.06
N PHE A 910 -2.90 11.61 -32.84
CA PHE A 910 -3.93 10.68 -33.32
C PHE A 910 -5.23 11.40 -33.71
N LEU A 911 -6.03 10.77 -34.59
CA LEU A 911 -7.33 11.28 -35.05
C LEU A 911 -8.30 11.57 -33.89
N GLY A 912 -8.81 12.80 -33.81
CA GLY A 912 -9.61 13.29 -32.67
C GLY A 912 -8.80 13.87 -31.50
N SER A 913 -7.48 14.07 -31.70
CA SER A 913 -6.66 14.99 -30.90
C SER A 913 -6.16 16.13 -31.78
N TYR A 914 -5.85 17.27 -31.16
CA TYR A 914 -5.48 18.50 -31.85
C TYR A 914 -4.20 19.11 -31.25
N LYS A 915 -3.44 19.84 -32.06
CA LYS A 915 -2.33 20.68 -31.62
C LYS A 915 -2.66 22.13 -31.91
N VAL A 916 -2.75 22.96 -30.87
CA VAL A 916 -2.70 24.42 -31.01
C VAL A 916 -1.24 24.83 -30.99
N THR A 917 -0.76 25.42 -32.08
CA THR A 917 0.58 25.99 -32.20
C THR A 917 0.46 27.51 -32.03
N TYR A 918 0.98 28.06 -30.93
CA TYR A 918 0.75 29.46 -30.54
C TYR A 918 1.78 30.42 -31.15
N GLU A 919 1.42 31.70 -31.33
CA GLU A 919 2.34 32.73 -31.84
C GLU A 919 3.48 33.02 -30.84
N ILE A 920 4.70 32.59 -31.17
CA ILE A 920 5.94 33.03 -30.51
C ILE A 920 6.25 34.45 -31.01
N LYS A 921 5.99 35.45 -30.17
CA LYS A 921 6.26 36.86 -30.48
C LYS A 921 7.71 37.20 -30.21
N ASP A 922 8.25 38.19 -30.93
CA ASP A 922 9.50 38.93 -30.64
C ASP A 922 10.80 38.10 -30.52
N SER A 923 10.73 36.76 -30.58
CA SER A 923 11.85 35.82 -30.42
C SER A 923 12.61 36.04 -29.10
N PRO A 924 11.96 35.91 -27.93
CA PRO A 924 12.57 36.21 -26.63
C PRO A 924 13.79 35.34 -26.36
N LYS A 925 14.79 35.90 -25.68
CA LYS A 925 16.00 35.13 -25.39
C LYS A 925 15.71 34.08 -24.31
N VAL A 926 16.10 32.83 -24.59
CA VAL A 926 16.06 31.72 -23.63
C VAL A 926 17.43 31.57 -22.96
N SER A 927 17.48 31.62 -21.63
CA SER A 927 18.67 31.22 -20.86
C SER A 927 18.51 29.76 -20.43
N ILE A 928 19.35 28.87 -20.96
CA ILE A 928 19.39 27.45 -20.62
C ILE A 928 20.36 27.27 -19.45
N LEU A 929 19.87 26.75 -18.32
CA LEU A 929 20.63 26.62 -17.08
C LEU A 929 21.00 25.16 -16.85
N ILE A 930 22.31 24.88 -16.81
CA ILE A 930 22.84 23.52 -16.73
C ILE A 930 23.80 23.40 -15.53
N PRO A 931 23.32 22.96 -14.36
CA PRO A 931 24.17 22.51 -13.26
C PRO A 931 25.12 21.39 -13.70
N ASN A 932 26.41 21.50 -13.43
CA ASN A 932 27.37 20.46 -13.79
C ASN A 932 28.49 20.27 -12.75
N LYS A 933 28.55 19.05 -12.22
CA LYS A 933 29.72 18.50 -11.53
C LYS A 933 30.32 17.36 -12.35
N ASP A 934 31.62 17.43 -12.62
CA ASP A 934 32.39 16.41 -13.33
C ASP A 934 31.76 16.04 -14.70
N HIS A 935 31.63 14.76 -15.09
CA HIS A 935 30.81 14.31 -16.24
C HIS A 935 30.96 15.06 -17.59
N ALA A 936 32.20 15.37 -17.98
CA ALA A 936 32.50 16.14 -19.19
C ALA A 936 31.86 15.57 -20.48
N ASP A 937 31.76 14.25 -20.63
CA ASP A 937 31.19 13.63 -21.84
C ASP A 937 29.67 13.78 -21.92
N ASP A 938 28.97 13.73 -20.78
CA ASP A 938 27.53 13.93 -20.72
C ASP A 938 27.18 15.39 -21.03
N LEU A 939 27.86 16.36 -20.39
CA LEU A 939 27.71 17.79 -20.69
C LEU A 939 28.04 18.11 -22.16
N SER A 940 29.12 17.54 -22.69
CA SER A 940 29.50 17.74 -24.09
C SER A 940 28.46 17.16 -25.05
N ARG A 941 27.81 16.03 -24.72
CA ARG A 941 26.69 15.47 -25.49
C ARG A 941 25.47 16.38 -25.43
N CYS A 942 25.11 16.87 -24.24
CA CYS A 942 23.99 17.78 -24.04
C CYS A 942 24.14 19.06 -24.88
N ILE A 943 25.22 19.82 -24.69
CA ILE A 943 25.49 21.08 -25.42
C ILE A 943 25.59 20.84 -26.94
N SER A 944 26.21 19.73 -27.37
CA SER A 944 26.28 19.38 -28.80
C SER A 944 24.90 19.07 -29.38
N SER A 945 24.02 18.37 -28.64
CA SER A 945 22.66 18.06 -29.09
C SER A 945 21.80 19.32 -29.22
N ILE A 946 21.90 20.25 -28.26
CA ILE A 946 21.25 21.57 -28.32
C ILE A 946 21.73 22.32 -29.56
N SER A 947 23.05 22.49 -29.71
CA SER A 947 23.62 23.35 -30.77
C SER A 947 23.42 22.80 -32.19
N SER A 948 23.42 21.47 -32.34
CA SER A 948 23.27 20.82 -33.65
C SER A 948 21.81 20.62 -34.09
N ARG A 949 20.87 20.37 -33.16
CA ARG A 949 19.49 20.03 -33.52
C ARG A 949 18.51 21.20 -33.45
N SER A 950 18.71 22.16 -32.54
CA SER A 950 17.70 23.20 -32.27
C SER A 950 17.46 24.09 -33.48
N THR A 951 16.20 24.26 -33.91
CA THR A 951 15.84 25.27 -34.91
C THR A 951 15.85 26.68 -34.30
N TYR A 952 15.37 26.85 -33.06
CA TYR A 952 15.46 28.12 -32.33
C TYR A 952 16.92 28.54 -32.09
N LYS A 953 17.23 29.83 -32.32
CA LYS A 953 18.61 30.37 -32.26
C LYS A 953 18.84 31.46 -31.22
N ASN A 954 17.81 32.12 -30.68
CA ASN A 954 17.99 33.16 -29.65
C ASN A 954 18.07 32.56 -28.25
N TYR A 955 19.17 31.86 -27.96
CA TYR A 955 19.44 31.32 -26.63
C TYR A 955 20.86 31.63 -26.15
N GLU A 956 21.08 31.43 -24.86
CA GLU A 956 22.40 31.29 -24.24
C GLU A 956 22.39 30.07 -23.31
N ILE A 957 23.56 29.50 -23.05
CA ILE A 957 23.74 28.40 -22.10
C ILE A 957 24.55 28.95 -20.91
N ILE A 958 24.06 28.72 -19.70
CA ILE A 958 24.73 29.06 -18.45
C ILE A 958 25.06 27.74 -17.76
N VAL A 959 26.31 27.33 -17.89
CA VAL A 959 26.83 26.15 -17.20
C VAL A 959 27.23 26.57 -15.79
N ILE A 960 26.65 25.91 -14.80
CA ILE A 960 26.84 26.25 -13.38
C ILE A 960 27.75 25.18 -12.78
N GLU A 961 29.04 25.48 -12.75
CA GLU A 961 30.08 24.67 -12.10
C GLU A 961 29.78 24.62 -10.59
N ASN A 962 29.77 23.43 -9.98
CA ASN A 962 29.41 23.27 -8.57
C ASN A 962 30.26 22.22 -7.83
N GLY A 963 31.59 22.26 -8.03
CA GLY A 963 32.56 21.49 -7.25
C GLY A 963 33.09 20.24 -7.94
N SER A 964 33.39 20.35 -9.24
CA SER A 964 34.08 19.37 -10.07
C SER A 964 35.55 19.17 -9.66
N ASN A 965 36.10 18.02 -10.00
CA ASN A 965 37.43 17.54 -9.61
C ASN A 965 38.22 17.01 -10.83
N GLU A 966 37.51 16.56 -11.88
CA GLU A 966 38.12 16.04 -13.10
C GLU A 966 38.78 17.13 -13.95
N LYS A 967 40.08 16.94 -14.23
CA LYS A 967 40.84 17.75 -15.20
C LYS A 967 40.16 17.84 -16.58
N LYS A 968 39.45 16.78 -16.99
CA LYS A 968 38.70 16.72 -18.26
C LYS A 968 37.54 17.72 -18.30
N THR A 969 36.84 17.90 -17.18
CA THR A 969 35.72 18.83 -17.03
C THR A 969 36.20 20.29 -17.10
N PHE A 970 37.28 20.63 -16.39
CA PHE A 970 37.91 21.97 -16.54
C PHE A 970 38.44 22.23 -17.95
N GLN A 971 39.03 21.22 -18.62
CA GLN A 971 39.42 21.31 -20.03
C GLN A 971 38.25 21.48 -21.01
N LEU A 972 37.03 21.05 -20.64
CA LEU A 972 35.81 21.34 -21.39
C LEU A 972 35.36 22.79 -21.15
N TYR A 973 35.35 23.27 -19.90
CA TYR A 973 34.99 24.67 -19.60
C TYR A 973 35.90 25.68 -20.33
N GLU A 974 37.21 25.44 -20.41
CA GLU A 974 38.14 26.30 -21.17
C GLU A 974 37.97 26.24 -22.70
N LYS A 975 37.13 25.33 -23.21
CA LYS A 975 36.62 25.36 -24.60
C LYS A 975 35.27 26.08 -24.69
N LEU A 976 34.35 25.80 -23.77
CA LEU A 976 33.01 26.39 -23.73
C LEU A 976 33.04 27.91 -23.52
N LYS A 977 33.94 28.42 -22.66
CA LYS A 977 34.19 29.86 -22.44
C LYS A 977 34.63 30.64 -23.69
N LYS A 978 34.93 29.96 -24.80
CA LYS A 978 35.32 30.57 -26.09
C LYS A 978 34.15 30.64 -27.09
N MET A 979 32.94 30.31 -26.65
CA MET A 979 31.72 30.36 -27.46
C MET A 979 30.83 31.47 -26.91
N ASP A 980 30.53 32.51 -27.70
CA ASP A 980 29.82 33.72 -27.22
C ASP A 980 28.41 33.45 -26.66
N GLN A 981 27.82 32.30 -27.01
CA GLN A 981 26.54 31.84 -26.50
C GLN A 981 26.62 31.10 -25.15
N ILE A 982 27.82 30.82 -24.60
CA ILE A 982 28.00 29.99 -23.41
C ILE A 982 28.76 30.74 -22.32
N ASN A 983 28.12 30.89 -21.15
CA ASN A 983 28.72 31.39 -19.93
C ASN A 983 28.99 30.23 -18.97
N VAL A 984 30.11 30.28 -18.23
CA VAL A 984 30.44 29.30 -17.18
C VAL A 984 30.62 30.04 -15.86
N VAL A 985 29.75 29.75 -14.90
CA VAL A 985 29.71 30.43 -13.58
C VAL A 985 29.96 29.43 -12.46
N ASN A 986 30.66 29.85 -11.40
CA ASN A 986 31.17 28.94 -10.37
C ASN A 986 30.43 29.09 -9.04
N TRP A 987 29.87 28.00 -8.52
CA TRP A 987 29.21 27.89 -7.22
C TRP A 987 30.20 27.37 -6.16
N ASN A 988 30.83 28.29 -5.45
CA ASN A 988 31.88 28.00 -4.46
C ASN A 988 31.33 27.64 -3.04
N LYS A 989 30.15 27.02 -2.95
CA LYS A 989 29.47 26.66 -1.68
C LYS A 989 29.14 25.15 -1.66
N LYS A 990 28.66 24.64 -0.52
CA LYS A 990 28.12 23.25 -0.45
C LYS A 990 27.05 23.05 -1.52
N PHE A 991 27.02 21.89 -2.17
CA PHE A 991 26.04 21.57 -3.19
C PHE A 991 24.61 21.52 -2.63
N ASN A 992 23.69 22.15 -3.35
CA ASN A 992 22.23 22.15 -3.16
C ASN A 992 21.64 22.48 -4.54
N TYR A 993 20.82 21.59 -5.12
CA TYR A 993 20.34 21.73 -6.49
C TYR A 993 19.46 22.98 -6.69
N SER A 994 18.56 23.27 -5.75
CA SER A 994 17.76 24.50 -5.72
C SER A 994 18.66 25.74 -5.72
N ALA A 995 19.62 25.80 -4.79
CA ALA A 995 20.48 26.98 -4.61
C ALA A 995 21.41 27.22 -5.82
N VAL A 996 21.92 26.14 -6.42
CA VAL A 996 22.72 26.18 -7.66
C VAL A 996 21.90 26.75 -8.83
N ASN A 997 20.65 26.31 -9.00
CA ASN A 997 19.76 26.82 -10.04
C ASN A 997 19.32 28.27 -9.79
N ASN A 998 19.00 28.63 -8.53
CA ASN A 998 18.72 30.00 -8.10
C ASN A 998 19.89 30.94 -8.41
N PHE A 999 21.12 30.51 -8.13
CA PHE A 999 22.34 31.24 -8.47
C PHE A 999 22.51 31.40 -9.99
N GLY A 1000 22.34 30.33 -10.77
CA GLY A 1000 22.38 30.41 -12.23
C GLY A 1000 21.38 31.41 -12.82
N ALA A 1001 20.16 31.47 -12.27
CA ALA A 1001 19.10 32.38 -12.71
C ALA A 1001 19.44 33.88 -12.53
N GLN A 1002 20.41 34.21 -11.67
CA GLN A 1002 20.90 35.58 -11.51
C GLN A 1002 21.75 36.04 -12.70
N TYR A 1003 22.40 35.12 -13.41
CA TYR A 1003 23.21 35.41 -14.61
C TYR A 1003 22.42 35.34 -15.92
N ALA A 1004 21.17 34.87 -15.88
CA ALA A 1004 20.28 34.78 -17.04
C ALA A 1004 19.95 36.15 -17.62
N LYS A 1005 20.31 36.39 -18.89
CA LYS A 1005 19.95 37.59 -19.66
C LYS A 1005 18.63 37.42 -20.41
N GLY A 1006 18.11 36.19 -20.51
CA GLY A 1006 16.84 35.87 -21.12
C GLY A 1006 15.63 36.20 -20.27
N GLU A 1007 14.51 36.42 -20.94
CA GLU A 1007 13.17 36.56 -20.34
C GLU A 1007 12.56 35.19 -19.97
N ILE A 1008 13.09 34.13 -20.59
CA ILE A 1008 12.67 32.74 -20.40
C ILE A 1008 13.85 31.96 -19.81
N LEU A 1009 13.57 31.21 -18.73
CA LEU A 1009 14.53 30.28 -18.12
C LEU A 1009 14.16 28.86 -18.54
N LEU A 1010 15.18 28.06 -18.87
CA LEU A 1010 15.05 26.62 -19.13
C LEU A 1010 16.04 25.87 -18.24
N PHE A 1011 15.56 25.26 -17.18
CA PHE A 1011 16.35 24.37 -16.33
C PHE A 1011 16.49 23.00 -17.02
N LEU A 1012 17.73 22.52 -17.13
CA LEU A 1012 18.06 21.34 -17.92
C LEU A 1012 19.23 20.56 -17.27
N ASN A 1013 19.09 19.25 -17.08
CA ASN A 1013 20.19 18.45 -16.54
C ASN A 1013 21.32 18.25 -17.57
N ASN A 1014 22.56 18.11 -17.08
CA ASN A 1014 23.76 18.00 -17.91
C ASN A 1014 23.85 16.71 -18.75
N ASP A 1015 23.06 15.69 -18.44
CA ASP A 1015 23.03 14.38 -19.08
C ASP A 1015 21.83 14.17 -20.02
N VAL A 1016 21.07 15.25 -20.31
CA VAL A 1016 19.97 15.30 -21.29
C VAL A 1016 20.48 15.38 -22.73
N GLU A 1017 19.73 14.80 -23.66
CA GLU A 1017 20.05 14.79 -25.09
C GLU A 1017 18.79 15.05 -25.93
N VAL A 1018 18.87 16.06 -26.82
CA VAL A 1018 17.75 16.51 -27.66
C VAL A 1018 17.40 15.48 -28.74
N ILE A 1019 16.11 15.20 -28.95
CA ILE A 1019 15.65 14.33 -30.05
C ILE A 1019 15.10 15.16 -31.23
N ASN A 1020 13.98 15.88 -31.06
CA ASN A 1020 13.38 16.70 -32.14
C ASN A 1020 13.98 18.11 -32.21
N SER A 1021 13.94 18.72 -33.40
CA SER A 1021 14.63 20.00 -33.68
C SER A 1021 13.88 21.23 -33.17
N ASP A 1022 12.55 21.18 -33.23
CA ASP A 1022 11.59 22.22 -32.82
C ASP A 1022 11.26 22.22 -31.32
N TRP A 1023 12.06 21.50 -30.52
CA TRP A 1023 11.80 21.23 -29.10
C TRP A 1023 11.70 22.50 -28.25
N MET A 1024 12.55 23.51 -28.50
CA MET A 1024 12.50 24.79 -27.78
C MET A 1024 11.26 25.58 -28.14
N GLU A 1025 10.88 25.64 -29.42
CA GLU A 1025 9.67 26.32 -29.89
C GLU A 1025 8.41 25.69 -29.28
N ASN A 1026 8.36 24.35 -29.18
CA ASN A 1026 7.23 23.64 -28.58
C ASN A 1026 7.10 23.84 -27.05
N LEU A 1027 8.18 24.14 -26.33
CA LEU A 1027 8.12 24.60 -24.94
C LEU A 1027 7.74 26.10 -24.87
N LEU A 1028 8.40 26.93 -25.68
CA LEU A 1028 8.32 28.39 -25.63
C LEU A 1028 6.93 28.93 -25.94
N GLN A 1029 6.25 28.35 -26.94
CA GLN A 1029 4.87 28.71 -27.29
C GLN A 1029 3.88 28.57 -26.12
N HIS A 1030 4.18 27.69 -25.15
CA HIS A 1030 3.38 27.51 -23.94
C HIS A 1030 3.91 28.42 -22.82
N ALA A 1031 5.23 28.53 -22.64
CA ALA A 1031 5.83 29.34 -21.59
C ALA A 1031 5.53 30.85 -21.74
N MET A 1032 5.37 31.36 -22.96
CA MET A 1032 5.01 32.76 -23.23
C MET A 1032 3.54 33.12 -22.87
N ARG A 1033 2.67 32.14 -22.65
CA ARG A 1033 1.25 32.39 -22.31
C ARG A 1033 1.12 32.82 -20.85
N LYS A 1034 0.49 33.97 -20.61
CA LYS A 1034 0.45 34.63 -19.29
C LYS A 1034 -0.09 33.71 -18.19
N GLU A 1035 -1.11 32.92 -18.48
CA GLU A 1035 -1.76 31.98 -17.57
C GLU A 1035 -0.94 30.70 -17.29
N VAL A 1036 0.14 30.46 -18.02
CA VAL A 1036 1.05 29.32 -17.83
C VAL A 1036 2.24 29.76 -16.98
N GLY A 1037 2.64 28.93 -16.02
CA GLY A 1037 3.81 29.16 -15.17
C GLY A 1037 5.00 28.29 -15.54
N ALA A 1038 4.80 26.98 -15.73
CA ALA A 1038 5.88 26.05 -16.12
C ALA A 1038 5.46 25.08 -17.22
N VAL A 1039 6.43 24.64 -18.03
CA VAL A 1039 6.25 23.70 -19.15
C VAL A 1039 7.34 22.62 -19.10
N GLY A 1040 6.94 21.35 -19.19
CA GLY A 1040 7.83 20.19 -19.15
C GLY A 1040 7.73 19.28 -20.38
N ALA A 1041 8.86 18.65 -20.69
CA ALA A 1041 9.04 17.74 -21.83
C ALA A 1041 8.57 16.30 -21.55
N LYS A 1042 8.61 15.45 -22.58
CA LYS A 1042 8.50 13.99 -22.48
C LYS A 1042 9.90 13.37 -22.49
N LEU A 1043 10.30 12.79 -21.35
CA LEU A 1043 11.65 12.27 -21.15
C LEU A 1043 11.68 10.74 -21.27
N TYR A 1044 12.73 10.23 -21.90
CA TYR A 1044 12.99 8.80 -22.06
C TYR A 1044 14.31 8.38 -21.42
N TYR A 1045 14.32 7.17 -20.87
CA TYR A 1045 15.52 6.39 -20.65
C TYR A 1045 16.19 6.03 -21.99
N PRO A 1046 17.51 5.78 -22.02
CA PRO A 1046 18.22 5.35 -23.24
C PRO A 1046 17.74 4.03 -23.88
N ASP A 1047 16.83 3.28 -23.23
CA ASP A 1047 16.21 2.05 -23.76
C ASP A 1047 14.79 2.28 -24.31
N ASP A 1048 14.46 3.52 -24.71
CA ASP A 1048 13.15 3.96 -25.22
C ASP A 1048 11.97 3.67 -24.26
N LYS A 1049 12.23 3.59 -22.95
CA LYS A 1049 11.18 3.65 -21.91
C LYS A 1049 10.92 5.09 -21.46
N ILE A 1050 9.67 5.40 -21.16
CA ILE A 1050 9.24 6.67 -20.57
C ILE A 1050 9.79 6.77 -19.15
N GLN A 1051 10.39 7.92 -18.87
CA GLN A 1051 10.81 8.35 -17.55
C GLN A 1051 9.88 9.43 -17.01
N HIS A 1052 9.48 10.41 -17.83
CA HIS A 1052 8.64 11.52 -17.41
C HIS A 1052 7.54 11.85 -18.43
N ALA A 1053 6.34 12.11 -17.93
CA ALA A 1053 5.16 12.54 -18.68
C ALA A 1053 4.23 13.37 -17.77
N GLY A 1054 4.80 14.37 -17.08
CA GLY A 1054 4.22 14.97 -15.86
C GLY A 1054 4.58 14.18 -14.59
N ILE A 1055 4.13 14.68 -13.45
CA ILE A 1055 4.21 14.09 -12.10
C ILE A 1055 2.83 14.15 -11.45
N VAL A 1056 2.47 13.11 -10.69
CA VAL A 1056 1.22 13.00 -9.93
C VAL A 1056 1.51 13.04 -8.44
N ILE A 1057 0.81 13.91 -7.71
CA ILE A 1057 0.91 14.05 -6.25
C ILE A 1057 0.18 12.89 -5.54
N GLY A 1058 0.73 12.44 -4.42
CA GLY A 1058 0.28 11.25 -3.68
C GLY A 1058 0.71 9.91 -4.31
N MET A 1059 1.12 9.89 -5.59
CA MET A 1059 1.63 8.67 -6.23
C MET A 1059 2.95 8.25 -5.59
N GLY A 1060 3.11 6.95 -5.30
CA GLY A 1060 4.23 6.43 -4.52
C GLY A 1060 4.27 6.90 -3.06
N GLY A 1061 3.19 7.54 -2.57
CA GLY A 1061 3.07 8.09 -1.22
C GLY A 1061 3.43 9.58 -1.07
N ILE A 1062 4.06 10.20 -2.08
CA ILE A 1062 4.42 11.64 -2.08
C ILE A 1062 4.21 12.26 -3.46
N ALA A 1063 5.04 11.86 -4.44
CA ALA A 1063 4.94 12.29 -5.83
C ALA A 1063 5.75 11.33 -6.72
N GLU A 1064 5.21 10.91 -7.87
CA GLU A 1064 5.88 10.03 -8.83
C GLU A 1064 5.34 10.24 -10.25
N HIS A 1065 6.10 9.78 -11.24
CA HIS A 1065 5.87 9.98 -12.67
C HIS A 1065 4.86 8.92 -13.20
N PRO A 1066 3.68 9.30 -13.73
CA PRO A 1066 2.75 8.36 -14.34
C PRO A 1066 3.34 7.76 -15.62
N HIS A 1067 3.00 6.50 -15.90
CA HIS A 1067 3.47 5.68 -17.01
C HIS A 1067 5.00 5.47 -17.07
N LYS A 1068 5.73 5.70 -15.96
CA LYS A 1068 7.15 5.35 -15.82
C LYS A 1068 7.40 3.90 -16.25
N TYR A 1069 8.49 3.68 -16.99
CA TYR A 1069 8.89 2.42 -17.62
C TYR A 1069 7.99 1.92 -18.78
N PHE A 1070 6.94 2.63 -19.18
CA PHE A 1070 6.19 2.28 -20.39
C PHE A 1070 7.03 2.54 -21.63
N HIS A 1071 7.00 1.65 -22.62
CA HIS A 1071 7.71 1.85 -23.90
C HIS A 1071 7.22 3.13 -24.61
N ARG A 1072 8.13 3.88 -25.25
CA ARG A 1072 7.91 5.18 -25.91
C ARG A 1072 6.68 5.27 -26.81
N LYS A 1073 6.40 4.22 -27.57
CA LYS A 1073 5.21 4.11 -28.46
C LYS A 1073 3.90 3.76 -27.73
N SER A 1074 3.88 3.75 -26.40
CA SER A 1074 2.67 3.53 -25.61
C SER A 1074 1.78 4.77 -25.62
N GLN A 1075 0.46 4.54 -25.60
CA GLN A 1075 -0.54 5.60 -25.56
C GLN A 1075 -0.85 6.03 -24.11
N GLY A 1076 -0.67 5.12 -23.15
CA GLY A 1076 -1.04 5.33 -21.74
C GLY A 1076 -2.56 5.31 -21.52
N TYR A 1077 -2.97 5.44 -20.26
CA TYR A 1077 -4.38 5.54 -19.90
C TYR A 1077 -5.03 6.74 -20.60
N MET A 1078 -6.25 6.57 -21.12
CA MET A 1078 -6.98 7.54 -21.95
C MET A 1078 -6.15 8.21 -23.08
N LYS A 1079 -5.10 7.54 -23.60
CA LYS A 1079 -4.13 8.10 -24.57
C LYS A 1079 -3.33 9.32 -24.08
N ARG A 1080 -3.27 9.58 -22.77
CA ARG A 1080 -2.66 10.79 -22.16
C ARG A 1080 -1.21 11.05 -22.59
N LEU A 1081 -0.44 10.03 -22.99
CA LEU A 1081 0.95 10.19 -23.45
C LEU A 1081 1.09 10.81 -24.87
N LEU A 1082 -0.02 11.15 -25.52
CA LEU A 1082 -0.09 11.59 -26.92
C LEU A 1082 -0.75 12.98 -27.11
N PHE A 1083 -1.18 13.66 -26.05
CA PHE A 1083 -1.70 15.03 -26.11
C PHE A 1083 -1.14 15.93 -25.00
N ILE A 1084 -1.23 17.24 -25.20
CA ILE A 1084 -0.83 18.26 -24.22
C ILE A 1084 -1.79 18.20 -23.03
N GLN A 1085 -1.25 18.32 -21.81
CA GLN A 1085 -2.04 18.25 -20.58
C GLN A 1085 -1.64 19.36 -19.61
N ASN A 1086 -2.59 19.85 -18.80
CA ASN A 1086 -2.25 20.46 -17.52
C ASN A 1086 -1.96 19.34 -16.50
N VAL A 1087 -0.92 19.51 -15.69
CA VAL A 1087 -0.44 18.54 -14.68
C VAL A 1087 -0.04 19.27 -13.40
N SER A 1088 0.04 18.58 -12.26
CA SER A 1088 0.38 19.25 -11.00
C SER A 1088 1.86 19.62 -10.89
N ALA A 1089 2.75 18.83 -11.49
CA ALA A 1089 4.18 19.15 -11.60
C ALA A 1089 4.84 18.56 -12.86
N VAL A 1090 5.98 19.14 -13.22
CA VAL A 1090 6.94 18.65 -14.24
C VAL A 1090 8.35 18.64 -13.66
N THR A 1091 9.26 17.81 -14.18
CA THR A 1091 10.58 17.62 -13.55
C THR A 1091 11.63 18.64 -13.99
N GLY A 1092 12.50 19.03 -13.06
CA GLY A 1092 13.61 19.98 -13.27
C GLY A 1092 14.66 19.51 -14.28
N ALA A 1093 14.66 18.23 -14.65
CA ALA A 1093 15.52 17.73 -15.73
C ALA A 1093 15.24 18.38 -17.09
N CYS A 1094 14.01 18.88 -17.32
CA CYS A 1094 13.69 19.81 -18.41
C CYS A 1094 12.42 20.62 -18.08
N LEU A 1095 12.60 21.83 -17.54
CA LEU A 1095 11.52 22.71 -17.08
C LEU A 1095 11.73 24.14 -17.60
N MET A 1096 10.79 24.63 -18.42
CA MET A 1096 10.77 26.00 -18.92
C MET A 1096 9.78 26.87 -18.12
N VAL A 1097 10.20 28.08 -17.74
CA VAL A 1097 9.44 29.05 -16.93
C VAL A 1097 9.80 30.48 -17.36
N ARG A 1098 8.86 31.45 -17.28
CA ARG A 1098 9.21 32.87 -17.49
C ARG A 1098 9.99 33.39 -16.29
N LYS A 1099 11.02 34.21 -16.55
CA LYS A 1099 11.86 34.79 -15.50
C LYS A 1099 11.05 35.60 -14.49
N GLU A 1100 10.02 36.33 -14.94
CA GLU A 1100 9.08 37.06 -14.08
C GLU A 1100 8.37 36.14 -13.07
N VAL A 1101 7.86 34.98 -13.52
CA VAL A 1101 7.13 34.02 -12.66
C VAL A 1101 8.09 33.35 -11.70
N PHE A 1102 9.28 32.94 -12.17
CA PHE A 1102 10.31 32.37 -11.31
C PHE A 1102 10.72 33.35 -10.19
N GLN A 1103 10.80 34.65 -10.49
CA GLN A 1103 11.07 35.71 -9.51
C GLN A 1103 9.90 35.94 -8.55
N GLU A 1104 8.65 35.98 -9.05
CA GLU A 1104 7.44 36.17 -8.22
C GLU A 1104 7.22 35.02 -7.21
N ILE A 1105 7.66 33.82 -7.57
CA ILE A 1105 7.59 32.60 -6.75
C ILE A 1105 8.76 32.48 -5.77
N GLY A 1106 9.81 33.30 -5.92
CA GLY A 1106 11.03 33.25 -5.10
C GLY A 1106 12.02 32.15 -5.50
N GLY A 1107 11.90 31.60 -6.71
CA GLY A 1107 12.78 30.54 -7.23
C GLY A 1107 12.53 29.15 -6.64
N PHE A 1108 13.51 28.26 -6.76
CA PHE A 1108 13.50 26.95 -6.10
C PHE A 1108 13.66 27.13 -4.59
N ASP A 1109 12.96 26.29 -3.81
CA ASP A 1109 13.10 26.28 -2.35
C ASP A 1109 14.38 25.53 -1.96
N GLU A 1110 15.27 26.22 -1.24
CA GLU A 1110 16.58 25.69 -0.85
C GLU A 1110 16.52 24.70 0.33
N GLU A 1111 15.36 24.55 0.98
CA GLU A 1111 15.13 23.48 1.97
C GLU A 1111 14.95 22.09 1.33
N PHE A 1112 14.75 22.03 0.01
CA PHE A 1112 14.69 20.81 -0.82
C PHE A 1112 15.99 20.61 -1.65
N PRO A 1113 17.14 20.27 -1.03
CA PRO A 1113 18.45 20.32 -1.68
C PRO A 1113 18.63 19.34 -2.85
N LEU A 1114 17.82 18.28 -2.98
CA LEU A 1114 18.00 17.22 -3.99
C LEU A 1114 16.69 16.60 -4.51
N ALA A 1115 15.66 16.46 -3.68
CA ALA A 1115 14.39 15.83 -4.05
C ALA A 1115 13.21 16.80 -3.91
N PHE A 1116 12.19 16.62 -4.75
CA PHE A 1116 10.93 17.38 -4.77
C PHE A 1116 11.03 18.90 -4.98
N ASN A 1117 12.22 19.48 -5.23
CA ASN A 1117 12.37 20.92 -5.50
C ASN A 1117 11.63 21.40 -6.76
N ASP A 1118 11.60 20.57 -7.80
CA ASP A 1118 10.85 20.78 -9.04
C ASP A 1118 9.33 20.64 -8.83
N VAL A 1119 8.91 19.65 -8.04
CA VAL A 1119 7.52 19.48 -7.60
C VAL A 1119 7.05 20.69 -6.78
N ASP A 1120 7.82 21.10 -5.78
CA ASP A 1120 7.53 22.25 -4.91
C ASP A 1120 7.45 23.58 -5.68
N LEU A 1121 8.37 23.79 -6.63
CA LEU A 1121 8.32 24.94 -7.53
C LEU A 1121 7.02 24.94 -8.35
N CYS A 1122 6.65 23.80 -8.94
CA CYS A 1122 5.41 23.66 -9.70
C CYS A 1122 4.15 23.87 -8.83
N LEU A 1123 4.14 23.39 -7.59
CA LEU A 1123 3.01 23.58 -6.68
C LEU A 1123 2.88 25.04 -6.22
N ARG A 1124 3.96 25.73 -5.87
CA ARG A 1124 3.93 27.18 -5.60
C ARG A 1124 3.48 28.00 -6.81
N ILE A 1125 3.91 27.61 -8.01
CA ILE A 1125 3.42 28.20 -9.28
C ILE A 1125 1.89 28.05 -9.38
N ARG A 1126 1.35 26.87 -9.07
CA ARG A 1126 -0.10 26.61 -9.09
C ARG A 1126 -0.87 27.35 -8.00
N ASP A 1127 -0.29 27.55 -6.81
CA ASP A 1127 -0.90 28.35 -5.74
C ASP A 1127 -1.08 29.84 -6.10
N LYS A 1128 -0.31 30.36 -7.06
CA LYS A 1128 -0.54 31.70 -7.66
C LYS A 1128 -1.60 31.71 -8.77
N GLY A 1129 -2.21 30.56 -9.08
CA GLY A 1129 -3.21 30.41 -10.14
C GLY A 1129 -2.63 30.15 -11.53
N TYR A 1130 -1.32 29.92 -11.66
CA TYR A 1130 -0.70 29.57 -12.95
C TYR A 1130 -0.88 28.08 -13.29
N LEU A 1131 -1.04 27.79 -14.58
CA LEU A 1131 -1.09 26.44 -15.12
C LEU A 1131 0.33 25.85 -15.28
N VAL A 1132 0.49 24.56 -14.98
CA VAL A 1132 1.69 23.79 -15.33
C VAL A 1132 1.34 22.80 -16.44
N ILE A 1133 2.16 22.75 -17.49
CA ILE A 1133 1.87 22.01 -18.73
C ILE A 1133 2.90 20.91 -18.99
N PHE A 1134 2.41 19.71 -19.30
CA PHE A 1134 3.20 18.67 -19.95
C PHE A 1134 2.90 18.65 -21.46
N THR A 1135 3.94 18.62 -22.30
CA THR A 1135 3.80 18.51 -23.76
C THR A 1135 4.49 17.25 -24.33
N PRO A 1136 3.78 16.41 -25.11
CA PRO A 1136 4.35 15.23 -25.75
C PRO A 1136 5.14 15.55 -27.03
N TYR A 1137 5.11 16.80 -27.50
CA TYR A 1137 5.78 17.27 -28.72
C TYR A 1137 7.24 17.69 -28.48
N VAL A 1138 7.77 17.43 -27.29
CA VAL A 1138 9.14 17.72 -26.86
C VAL A 1138 9.73 16.41 -26.35
N GLU A 1139 10.48 15.72 -27.19
CA GLU A 1139 11.06 14.41 -26.89
C GLU A 1139 12.56 14.55 -26.59
N LEU A 1140 13.00 14.07 -25.43
CA LEU A 1140 14.40 14.12 -24.98
C LEU A 1140 14.81 12.78 -24.35
N TYR A 1141 16.07 12.38 -24.48
CA TYR A 1141 16.66 11.35 -23.62
C TYR A 1141 17.26 11.99 -22.38
N HIS A 1142 17.13 11.36 -21.21
CA HIS A 1142 17.77 11.77 -19.96
C HIS A 1142 18.50 10.54 -19.39
N HIS A 1143 19.83 10.60 -19.35
CA HIS A 1143 20.70 9.44 -19.11
C HIS A 1143 20.90 9.14 -17.60
N GLU A 1144 19.79 9.19 -16.85
CA GLU A 1144 19.67 9.26 -15.39
C GLU A 1144 20.60 8.32 -14.57
N SER A 1145 20.91 8.76 -13.35
CA SER A 1145 21.73 8.08 -12.34
C SER A 1145 23.21 7.91 -12.64
N LYS A 1146 23.70 8.34 -13.81
CA LYS A 1146 25.15 8.48 -14.09
C LYS A 1146 25.85 9.42 -13.10
N THR A 1147 25.25 10.58 -12.83
CA THR A 1147 25.81 11.67 -12.02
C THR A 1147 25.47 11.58 -10.52
N ARG A 1148 24.31 11.00 -10.18
CA ARG A 1148 23.74 10.98 -8.81
C ARG A 1148 24.05 9.69 -8.04
N GLY A 1149 24.08 8.55 -8.71
CA GLY A 1149 23.93 7.24 -8.07
C GLY A 1149 22.57 7.07 -7.39
N TYR A 1150 22.41 5.99 -6.62
CA TYR A 1150 21.19 5.74 -5.85
C TYR A 1150 21.26 6.39 -4.46
N ASP A 1151 20.12 6.56 -3.78
CA ASP A 1151 20.07 6.94 -2.36
C ASP A 1151 20.32 5.69 -1.47
N ASP A 1152 21.54 5.17 -1.56
CA ASP A 1152 22.03 3.93 -0.97
C ASP A 1152 22.58 4.09 0.47
N THR A 1153 23.36 5.14 0.73
CA THR A 1153 23.96 5.42 2.05
C THR A 1153 22.94 5.95 3.08
N LEU A 1154 23.29 5.84 4.37
CA LEU A 1154 22.45 6.31 5.47
C LEU A 1154 22.21 7.83 5.42
N GLU A 1155 23.24 8.64 5.16
CA GLU A 1155 23.10 10.11 5.00
C GLU A 1155 22.11 10.46 3.88
N LYS A 1156 22.23 9.80 2.72
CA LYS A 1156 21.32 10.00 1.57
C LYS A 1156 19.88 9.68 1.94
N LYS A 1157 19.64 8.57 2.64
CA LYS A 1157 18.31 8.13 3.10
C LYS A 1157 17.72 9.07 4.15
N LEU A 1158 18.48 9.50 5.14
CA LEU A 1158 18.04 10.47 6.15
C LEU A 1158 17.72 11.84 5.54
N ARG A 1159 18.54 12.31 4.58
CA ARG A 1159 18.26 13.52 3.80
C ARG A 1159 16.94 13.37 3.02
N PHE A 1160 16.77 12.28 2.27
CA PHE A 1160 15.56 12.03 1.50
C PHE A 1160 14.31 11.92 2.39
N GLN A 1161 14.42 11.29 3.56
CA GLN A 1161 13.32 11.23 4.54
C GLN A 1161 12.96 12.64 5.07
N ARG A 1162 13.96 13.50 5.35
CA ARG A 1162 13.71 14.91 5.71
C ARG A 1162 13.00 15.67 4.59
N GLU A 1163 13.39 15.44 3.33
CA GLU A 1163 12.74 16.04 2.15
C GLU A 1163 11.29 15.52 1.99
N ILE A 1164 11.04 14.24 2.25
CA ILE A 1164 9.68 13.65 2.32
C ILE A 1164 8.84 14.33 3.40
N ASP A 1165 9.35 14.46 4.62
CA ASP A 1165 8.56 14.97 5.75
C ASP A 1165 8.33 16.48 5.67
N LEU A 1166 9.29 17.25 5.13
CA LEU A 1166 9.07 18.65 4.76
C LEU A 1166 7.98 18.79 3.68
N PHE A 1167 8.00 17.93 2.66
CA PHE A 1167 6.96 17.93 1.63
C PHE A 1167 5.58 17.63 2.22
N LYS A 1168 5.47 16.64 3.12
CA LYS A 1168 4.22 16.36 3.85
C LYS A 1168 3.74 17.58 4.63
N ILE A 1169 4.61 18.24 5.40
CA ILE A 1169 4.26 19.42 6.20
C ILE A 1169 3.72 20.55 5.31
N LYS A 1170 4.41 20.84 4.20
CA LYS A 1170 4.09 21.95 3.30
C LYS A 1170 2.86 21.69 2.43
N TRP A 1171 2.67 20.44 1.98
CA TRP A 1171 1.66 20.06 0.98
C TRP A 1171 0.59 19.08 1.50
N ASN A 1172 0.45 18.91 2.82
CA ASN A 1172 -0.49 17.97 3.45
C ASN A 1172 -1.91 18.06 2.88
N LYS A 1173 -2.42 19.28 2.68
CA LYS A 1173 -3.76 19.53 2.15
C LYS A 1173 -3.95 18.85 0.79
N LEU A 1174 -3.01 19.03 -0.14
CA LEU A 1174 -3.07 18.44 -1.48
C LEU A 1174 -2.88 16.92 -1.46
N LEU A 1175 -2.11 16.39 -0.51
CA LEU A 1175 -1.96 14.94 -0.30
C LEU A 1175 -3.26 14.29 0.25
N ILE A 1176 -4.07 15.04 0.98
CA ILE A 1176 -5.38 14.60 1.51
C ILE A 1176 -6.50 14.75 0.48
N GLU A 1177 -6.57 15.90 -0.21
CA GLU A 1177 -7.61 16.21 -1.20
C GLU A 1177 -7.41 15.45 -2.53
N GLY A 1178 -6.15 15.22 -2.91
CA GLY A 1178 -5.75 14.52 -4.13
C GLY A 1178 -5.25 15.47 -5.23
N ASP A 1179 -4.59 14.89 -6.25
CA ASP A 1179 -4.12 15.63 -7.41
C ASP A 1179 -5.28 15.90 -8.40
N PRO A 1180 -5.67 17.16 -8.66
CA PRO A 1180 -6.82 17.46 -9.52
C PRO A 1180 -6.64 17.02 -10.97
N TYR A 1181 -5.40 16.77 -11.42
CA TYR A 1181 -5.12 16.25 -12.76
C TYR A 1181 -5.03 14.72 -12.81
N TYR A 1182 -5.35 14.03 -11.71
CA TYR A 1182 -5.35 12.57 -11.61
C TYR A 1182 -6.52 12.04 -10.77
N ASN A 1183 -7.54 11.50 -11.46
CA ASN A 1183 -8.79 11.06 -10.85
C ASN A 1183 -8.58 10.07 -9.69
N LYS A 1184 -9.23 10.32 -8.55
CA LYS A 1184 -9.17 9.53 -7.31
C LYS A 1184 -9.52 8.03 -7.46
N ASN A 1185 -10.23 7.68 -8.54
CA ASN A 1185 -10.62 6.31 -8.91
C ASN A 1185 -9.47 5.52 -9.55
N LEU A 1186 -8.35 6.16 -9.86
CA LEU A 1186 -7.10 5.56 -10.33
C LEU A 1186 -6.15 5.28 -9.15
N THR A 1187 -5.28 4.29 -9.31
CA THR A 1187 -4.33 3.89 -8.27
C THR A 1187 -3.21 4.90 -8.07
N LEU A 1188 -2.80 5.13 -6.82
CA LEU A 1188 -1.59 5.88 -6.45
C LEU A 1188 -0.40 4.95 -6.12
N ASN A 1189 -0.64 3.64 -6.02
CA ASN A 1189 0.37 2.65 -5.62
C ASN A 1189 1.18 2.11 -6.83
N LYS A 1190 0.81 2.50 -8.05
CA LYS A 1190 1.47 2.11 -9.31
C LYS A 1190 1.43 3.26 -10.30
N THR A 1191 2.40 3.28 -11.21
CA THR A 1191 2.47 4.26 -12.31
C THR A 1191 1.58 3.90 -13.51
N ASP A 1192 0.89 2.76 -13.49
CA ASP A 1192 0.14 2.23 -14.64
C ASP A 1192 -1.23 2.88 -14.89
N SER A 1193 -1.73 3.71 -13.95
CA SER A 1193 -3.08 4.26 -13.95
C SER A 1193 -4.18 3.18 -14.00
N SER A 1194 -3.96 2.04 -13.36
CA SER A 1194 -5.00 1.01 -13.15
C SER A 1194 -6.05 1.45 -12.10
N ILE A 1195 -7.22 0.81 -12.15
CA ILE A 1195 -8.38 1.12 -11.29
C ILE A 1195 -8.05 0.87 -9.79
N ARG A 1196 -8.49 1.78 -8.92
CA ARG A 1196 -8.34 1.69 -7.45
C ARG A 1196 -9.52 0.94 -6.82
N ILE A 1197 -9.22 -0.13 -6.07
CA ILE A 1197 -10.19 -1.05 -5.43
C ILE A 1197 -10.17 -0.92 -3.90
#